data_AF-A0A9K3JIM2-F1
#
_entry.id   AF-A0A9K3JIM2-F1
#
_cell.length_a   1.000
_cell.length_b   1.000
_cell.length_c   1.000
_cell.angle_alpha   90.00
_cell.angle_beta   90.00
_cell.angle_gamma   90.00
#
_symmetry.space_group_name_H-M   'P 1'
#
loop_
_entity.id
_entity.type
_entity.pdbx_description
1 polymer ?
#
loop_
_entity_poly.entity_id
_entity_poly.type
_entity_poly.pdbx_seq_one_letter_code
_entity_poly.pdbx_strand_id
1 'polypeptide(L)'
;MSFIEEFDHLKIQLQDIISATENFSTNKLIGRGGFGRVYKGELFLPEGKTMVAFKRLDRRLGQGNVEFWKEIMMLSKYKHENLVSLMHFCNEGDEMILVYEYASRGSLNRYLGDVNLTWTQRLKICIGVARGLSYLHDPMESQQRVIHRDIKSGNILLDEKWTAKVSDFGLSKTGPANQPQTYLISNVVGTPGYCDPLYWEMGFLSKESDVYSFGVVLFEVLCGRLCCEYSGGELSNILVPKWRRCYEEKRLDEIILVGLKEQMEPGSFNSFSAIAYRCVKKAREERPTIAEIVKQLEFALEQQEIFENLVKRVDIAELIKIADLAVPPLSYGSHNQLLMLLLKGFLVDDGKMWVSINIRGEVTKTVSATKCFFGDNLVTKNAYTAPNRKAKVARCKFPYYVWNVYSNRFRVEVNSHFLSPHVTYTIYIVFKYCGRSSPKYIPFEYKLAEETHYSRSCIAYAEEDDGWLVTKLYQFTNHHGPQNFSIDFLSRNQIPLDHQFGFEEEFAFEGIEFRPLENVTCGNQERKVKVETDSEPNLLMDFKDLIELSKDYIQWTTKKELYFLLRKGFLIDGDKWFSISKNMKKRLMIPASTFLDTTDWKCNSVPESQSRFKVVTKSLKRYSFEIRLKADSKILSPQTKYSCHLIFKLPDTYASFEGPMVIGIDDGYKCHLLPLSICLNTHCHPPIVGSHGDKRSTPGPLQARKMKGHPKQRKDGWMEVQFSEVSVSTTDIVYKLYVEEKRFRSMNFFGIVIEGIEFRPL
;
A
#
# COMPACT_ATOMS: atom_id res chain seq x y z
N MET A 1 24.53 41.88 -23.49
CA MET A 1 24.69 41.94 -22.03
C MET A 1 25.94 41.16 -21.69
N SER A 2 26.83 41.70 -20.85
CA SER A 2 27.95 40.92 -20.34
C SER A 2 27.47 39.84 -19.37
N PHE A 3 28.24 38.76 -19.20
CA PHE A 3 27.90 37.64 -18.29
C PHE A 3 27.72 38.09 -16.82
N ILE A 4 28.24 39.27 -16.45
CA ILE A 4 28.14 39.83 -15.09
C ILE A 4 26.78 40.53 -14.89
N GLU A 5 26.24 41.19 -15.93
CA GLU A 5 24.95 41.93 -15.88
C GLU A 5 23.76 41.02 -15.56
N GLU A 6 23.80 39.74 -15.98
CA GLU A 6 22.71 38.77 -15.74
C GLU A 6 22.44 38.56 -14.24
N PHE A 7 23.49 38.62 -13.41
CA PHE A 7 23.42 38.31 -11.98
C PHE A 7 23.55 39.54 -11.07
N ASP A 8 23.60 40.77 -11.60
CA ASP A 8 23.74 41.98 -10.78
C ASP A 8 22.62 42.14 -9.72
N HIS A 9 21.45 41.54 -9.94
CA HIS A 9 20.35 41.48 -8.96
C HIS A 9 20.63 40.64 -7.70
N LEU A 10 21.71 39.84 -7.70
CA LEU A 10 22.18 39.05 -6.54
C LEU A 10 23.42 39.67 -5.88
N LYS A 11 23.87 40.84 -6.34
CA LYS A 11 25.11 41.46 -5.90
C LYS A 11 24.91 42.21 -4.59
N ILE A 12 25.83 42.04 -3.63
CA ILE A 12 25.79 42.74 -2.33
C ILE A 12 27.12 43.40 -2.01
N GLN A 13 27.07 44.52 -1.29
CA GLN A 13 28.25 45.30 -0.94
C GLN A 13 29.08 44.59 0.13
N LEU A 14 30.41 44.70 0.02
CA LEU A 14 31.33 44.13 0.98
C LEU A 14 31.13 44.70 2.40
N GLN A 15 30.70 45.95 2.51
CA GLN A 15 30.43 46.63 3.77
C GLN A 15 29.31 45.94 4.57
N ASP A 16 28.27 45.43 3.91
CA ASP A 16 27.17 44.70 4.56
C ASP A 16 27.67 43.35 5.10
N ILE A 17 28.52 42.66 4.34
CA ILE A 17 29.15 41.39 4.74
C ILE A 17 30.10 41.61 5.92
N ILE A 18 30.94 42.64 5.88
CA ILE A 18 31.84 43.01 6.98
C ILE A 18 31.02 43.28 8.25
N SER A 19 29.90 44.00 8.13
CA SER A 19 29.02 44.30 9.26
C SER A 19 28.35 43.03 9.82
N ALA A 20 27.78 42.19 8.95
CA ALA A 20 27.10 40.94 9.33
C ALA A 20 28.04 39.90 9.97
N THR A 21 29.32 39.88 9.57
CA THR A 21 30.34 38.93 10.04
C THR A 21 31.24 39.49 11.16
N GLU A 22 30.97 40.68 11.68
CA GLU A 22 31.81 41.37 12.67
C GLU A 22 33.29 41.45 12.20
N ASN A 23 33.49 41.92 10.96
CA ASN A 23 34.77 41.94 10.24
C ASN A 23 35.44 40.55 10.16
N PHE A 24 34.67 39.55 9.69
CA PHE A 24 35.12 38.15 9.58
C PHE A 24 35.67 37.58 10.89
N SER A 25 35.02 37.94 12.01
CA SER A 25 35.39 37.50 13.36
C SER A 25 35.53 35.98 13.46
N THR A 26 36.54 35.52 14.20
CA THR A 26 36.75 34.10 14.48
C THR A 26 35.56 33.46 15.18
N ASN A 27 34.77 34.25 15.93
CA ASN A 27 33.55 33.78 16.61
C ASN A 27 32.40 33.48 15.65
N LYS A 28 32.47 33.99 14.41
CA LYS A 28 31.50 33.74 13.33
C LYS A 28 31.93 32.60 12.41
N LEU A 29 33.18 32.13 12.50
CA LEU A 29 33.70 31.07 11.64
C LEU A 29 33.00 29.73 11.93
N ILE A 30 32.36 29.14 10.91
CA ILE A 30 31.62 27.87 10.99
C ILE A 30 32.26 26.72 10.18
N GLY A 31 33.21 27.04 9.30
CA GLY A 31 33.93 26.06 8.49
C GLY A 31 35.21 26.61 7.84
N ARG A 32 36.14 25.70 7.53
CA ARG A 32 37.31 25.92 6.66
C ARG A 32 37.40 24.73 5.71
N GLY A 33 37.68 24.99 4.44
CA GLY A 33 37.85 23.95 3.41
C GLY A 33 38.81 24.40 2.31
N GLY A 34 39.02 23.57 1.29
CA GLY A 34 39.94 23.87 0.18
C GLY A 34 39.57 25.14 -0.60
N PHE A 35 38.29 25.50 -0.61
CA PHE A 35 37.78 26.72 -1.26
C PHE A 35 37.64 27.92 -0.31
N GLY A 36 38.29 27.92 0.86
CA GLY A 36 38.34 29.08 1.76
C GLY A 36 37.59 28.92 3.09
N ARG A 37 37.08 30.03 3.63
CA ARG A 37 36.52 30.12 4.99
C ARG A 37 35.03 30.45 4.96
N VAL A 38 34.24 29.79 5.80
CA VAL A 38 32.80 30.01 5.90
C VAL A 38 32.45 30.64 7.24
N TYR A 39 31.74 31.75 7.21
CA TYR A 39 31.28 32.49 8.39
C TYR A 39 29.73 32.52 8.43
N LYS A 40 29.13 32.59 9.62
CA LYS A 40 27.70 32.91 9.79
C LYS A 40 27.50 34.39 10.10
N GLY A 41 26.36 34.97 9.75
CA GLY A 41 25.99 36.31 10.18
C GLY A 41 24.54 36.64 9.88
N GLU A 42 24.04 37.69 10.54
CA GLU A 42 22.70 38.23 10.26
C GLU A 42 22.81 39.28 9.15
N LEU A 43 22.12 39.02 8.04
CA LEU A 43 22.00 39.96 6.93
C LEU A 43 20.64 40.65 6.99
N PHE A 44 20.63 41.96 6.83
CA PHE A 44 19.39 42.75 6.72
C PHE A 44 18.94 42.75 5.26
N LEU A 45 17.83 42.08 4.99
CA LEU A 45 17.17 42.05 3.68
C LEU A 45 15.84 42.84 3.75
N PRO A 46 15.21 43.19 2.61
CA PRO A 46 13.91 43.86 2.60
C PRO A 46 12.83 43.12 3.40
N GLU A 47 12.91 41.79 3.45
CA GLU A 47 12.00 40.90 4.19
C GLU A 47 12.32 40.80 5.69
N GLY A 48 13.44 41.38 6.13
CA GLY A 48 13.91 41.40 7.52
C GLY A 48 15.30 40.81 7.73
N LYS A 49 15.66 40.58 8.99
CA LYS A 49 16.91 39.92 9.38
C LYS A 49 16.89 38.43 9.02
N THR A 50 17.86 37.98 8.25
CA THR A 50 18.04 36.56 7.90
C THR A 50 19.44 36.08 8.30
N MET A 51 19.52 34.91 8.94
CA MET A 51 20.81 34.25 9.21
C MET A 51 21.32 33.58 7.93
N VAL A 52 22.54 33.91 7.51
CA VAL A 52 23.14 33.44 6.25
C VAL A 52 24.57 32.91 6.45
N ALA A 53 25.07 32.15 5.48
CA ALA A 53 26.44 31.65 5.45
C ALA A 53 27.27 32.33 4.36
N PHE A 54 28.39 32.96 4.74
CA PHE A 54 29.33 33.66 3.88
C PHE A 54 30.57 32.80 3.61
N LYS A 55 30.71 32.21 2.42
CA LYS A 55 31.91 31.49 1.94
C LYS A 55 32.85 32.49 1.26
N ARG A 56 33.86 32.95 2.00
CA ARG A 56 34.92 33.83 1.51
C ARG A 56 36.04 32.97 0.90
N LEU A 57 36.23 33.11 -0.41
CA LEU A 57 37.23 32.34 -1.16
C LEU A 57 38.65 32.86 -0.85
N ASP A 58 39.65 31.98 -0.86
CA ASP A 58 41.06 32.36 -0.71
C ASP A 58 41.75 32.42 -2.08
N ARG A 59 42.02 33.63 -2.58
CA ARG A 59 42.65 33.85 -3.88
C ARG A 59 44.14 33.50 -3.92
N ARG A 60 44.79 33.26 -2.77
CA ARG A 60 46.24 32.98 -2.68
C ARG A 60 46.66 31.67 -3.36
N LEU A 61 45.71 30.78 -3.67
CA LEU A 61 45.95 29.48 -4.30
C LEU A 61 45.67 29.46 -5.82
N GLY A 62 45.28 30.58 -6.43
CA GLY A 62 45.10 30.71 -7.89
C GLY A 62 43.91 29.97 -8.51
N GLN A 63 43.38 28.94 -7.85
CA GLN A 63 42.09 28.31 -8.14
C GLN A 63 40.99 29.02 -7.33
N GLY A 64 39.85 29.34 -7.95
CA GLY A 64 38.76 30.06 -7.29
C GLY A 64 37.91 30.91 -8.22
N ASN A 65 38.50 31.64 -9.18
CA ASN A 65 37.75 32.56 -10.06
C ASN A 65 36.75 31.81 -10.95
N VAL A 66 37.14 30.66 -11.52
CA VAL A 66 36.26 29.87 -12.41
C VAL A 66 35.20 29.17 -11.57
N GLU A 67 35.59 28.61 -10.43
CA GLU A 67 34.74 27.93 -9.47
C GLU A 67 33.65 28.87 -8.91
N PHE A 68 34.00 30.11 -8.57
CA PHE A 68 33.09 31.16 -8.08
C PHE A 68 31.95 31.45 -9.05
N TRP A 69 32.28 31.91 -10.27
CA TRP A 69 31.29 32.26 -11.29
C TRP A 69 30.42 31.08 -11.71
N LYS A 70 30.99 29.89 -11.66
CA LYS A 70 30.32 28.64 -12.00
C LYS A 70 29.38 28.17 -10.90
N GLU A 71 29.74 28.35 -9.64
CA GLU A 71 28.84 28.10 -8.50
C GLU A 71 27.67 29.10 -8.50
N ILE A 72 27.90 30.37 -8.85
CA ILE A 72 26.84 31.36 -9.11
C ILE A 72 25.90 30.87 -10.22
N MET A 73 26.44 30.63 -11.42
CA MET A 73 25.66 30.18 -12.58
C MET A 73 24.81 28.93 -12.29
N MET A 74 25.36 27.94 -11.56
CA MET A 74 24.62 26.73 -11.22
C MET A 74 23.50 27.01 -10.22
N LEU A 75 23.77 27.71 -9.11
CA LEU A 75 22.79 27.90 -8.03
C LEU A 75 21.74 28.98 -8.32
N SER A 76 22.03 29.94 -9.20
CA SER A 76 21.03 30.87 -9.72
C SER A 76 20.02 30.17 -10.63
N LYS A 77 20.46 29.16 -11.41
CA LYS A 77 19.64 28.44 -12.40
C LYS A 77 18.90 27.21 -11.84
N TYR A 78 19.53 26.44 -10.95
CA TYR A 78 19.01 25.16 -10.47
C TYR A 78 18.54 25.29 -9.01
N LYS A 79 17.22 25.24 -8.79
CA LYS A 79 16.57 25.46 -7.49
C LYS A 79 15.71 24.26 -7.09
N HIS A 80 15.99 23.67 -5.93
CA HIS A 80 15.29 22.49 -5.41
C HIS A 80 15.51 22.38 -3.90
N GLU A 81 14.55 21.80 -3.15
CA GLU A 81 14.59 21.75 -1.67
C GLU A 81 15.89 21.15 -1.10
N ASN A 82 16.41 20.13 -1.78
CA ASN A 82 17.63 19.40 -1.41
C ASN A 82 18.93 19.94 -2.03
N LEU A 83 18.93 21.13 -2.61
CA LEU A 83 20.16 21.86 -2.97
C LEU A 83 20.30 23.07 -2.04
N VAL A 84 21.54 23.55 -1.84
CA VAL A 84 21.78 24.79 -1.11
C VAL A 84 21.40 25.99 -1.98
N SER A 85 20.65 26.94 -1.41
CA SER A 85 20.23 28.16 -2.10
C SER A 85 21.32 29.23 -1.99
N LEU A 86 21.82 29.70 -3.14
CA LEU A 86 22.57 30.95 -3.21
C LEU A 86 21.60 32.12 -3.08
N MET A 87 21.89 33.03 -2.16
CA MET A 87 21.10 34.25 -1.93
C MET A 87 21.76 35.45 -2.60
N HIS A 88 23.06 35.66 -2.36
CA HIS A 88 23.81 36.80 -2.89
C HIS A 88 25.27 36.43 -3.19
N PHE A 89 25.98 37.30 -3.89
CA PHE A 89 27.44 37.25 -3.98
C PHE A 89 28.06 38.65 -3.89
N CYS A 90 29.33 38.70 -3.48
CA CYS A 90 30.16 39.90 -3.51
C CYS A 90 31.42 39.62 -4.33
N ASN A 91 31.80 40.58 -5.17
CA ASN A 91 33.02 40.58 -5.98
C ASN A 91 33.53 42.03 -6.03
N GLU A 92 34.13 42.48 -4.93
CA GLU A 92 34.56 43.87 -4.72
C GLU A 92 36.02 43.93 -4.27
N GLY A 93 36.82 44.76 -4.95
CA GLY A 93 38.26 44.83 -4.73
C GLY A 93 38.92 43.46 -4.93
N ASP A 94 39.53 42.95 -3.87
CA ASP A 94 40.16 41.62 -3.88
C ASP A 94 39.28 40.50 -3.30
N GLU A 95 38.04 40.79 -2.86
CA GLU A 95 37.15 39.85 -2.16
C GLU A 95 36.15 39.15 -3.10
N MET A 96 36.09 37.81 -3.02
CA MET A 96 35.06 36.99 -3.63
C MET A 96 34.33 36.19 -2.56
N ILE A 97 33.03 36.45 -2.39
CA ILE A 97 32.22 35.89 -1.29
C ILE A 97 30.88 35.40 -1.84
N LEU A 98 30.54 34.15 -1.56
CA LEU A 98 29.22 33.56 -1.85
C LEU A 98 28.38 33.55 -0.57
N VAL A 99 27.11 33.98 -0.67
CA VAL A 99 26.17 34.10 0.45
C VAL A 99 25.03 33.11 0.25
N TYR A 100 24.91 32.14 1.15
CA TYR A 100 23.91 31.06 1.08
C TYR A 100 22.92 31.13 2.24
N GLU A 101 21.81 30.40 2.09
CA GLU A 101 20.97 30.03 3.23
C GLU A 101 21.78 29.34 4.35
N TYR A 102 21.46 29.63 5.61
CA TYR A 102 22.18 29.04 6.75
C TYR A 102 21.62 27.66 7.12
N ALA A 103 22.24 26.61 6.59
CA ALA A 103 22.00 25.22 7.01
C ALA A 103 22.52 24.99 8.45
N SER A 104 21.64 25.18 9.44
CA SER A 104 22.02 25.40 10.84
C SER A 104 22.67 24.22 11.57
N ARG A 105 22.55 22.99 11.06
CA ARG A 105 23.24 21.80 11.59
C ARG A 105 24.60 21.57 10.91
N GLY A 106 24.92 22.29 9.83
CA GLY A 106 26.19 22.11 9.12
C GLY A 106 26.25 20.79 8.35
N SER A 107 27.44 20.23 8.17
CA SER A 107 27.69 19.10 7.26
C SER A 107 27.45 17.72 7.88
N LEU A 108 26.90 16.79 7.09
CA LEU A 108 26.57 15.41 7.47
C LEU A 108 27.77 14.64 8.06
N ASN A 109 28.98 14.89 7.57
CA ASN A 109 30.20 14.24 8.08
C ASN A 109 30.40 14.40 9.60
N ARG A 110 29.85 15.45 10.21
CA ARG A 110 29.91 15.71 11.67
C ARG A 110 29.06 14.73 12.49
N TYR A 111 28.09 14.07 11.87
CA TYR A 111 27.09 13.23 12.55
C TYR A 111 27.21 11.74 12.20
N LEU A 112 28.15 11.34 11.34
CA LEU A 112 28.26 9.94 10.89
C LEU A 112 28.40 8.97 12.07
N GLY A 113 29.28 9.28 13.03
CA GLY A 113 29.50 8.48 14.25
C GLY A 113 28.48 8.73 15.38
N ASP A 114 27.51 9.63 15.22
CA ASP A 114 26.51 9.93 16.24
C ASP A 114 25.35 8.91 16.18
N VAL A 115 25.29 8.03 17.17
CA VAL A 115 24.22 7.02 17.31
C VAL A 115 22.83 7.63 17.55
N ASN A 116 22.76 8.90 17.98
CA ASN A 116 21.50 9.63 18.15
C ASN A 116 20.90 10.11 16.82
N LEU A 117 21.70 10.18 15.75
CA LEU A 117 21.18 10.34 14.39
C LEU A 117 20.56 9.00 13.95
N THR A 118 19.25 8.87 14.14
CA THR A 118 18.55 7.58 14.04
C THR A 118 18.57 7.02 12.62
N TRP A 119 18.36 5.71 12.48
CA TRP A 119 18.30 5.08 11.15
C TRP A 119 17.25 5.73 10.23
N THR A 120 16.07 6.06 10.76
CA THR A 120 15.02 6.79 10.01
C THR A 120 15.46 8.19 9.56
N GLN A 121 16.24 8.92 10.38
CA GLN A 121 16.82 10.21 9.96
C GLN A 121 17.89 10.03 8.88
N ARG A 122 18.77 9.03 9.03
CA ARG A 122 19.80 8.68 8.03
C ARG A 122 19.18 8.36 6.67
N LEU A 123 18.12 7.55 6.65
CA LEU A 123 17.35 7.26 5.44
C LEU A 123 16.77 8.54 4.80
N LYS A 124 16.11 9.40 5.58
CA LYS A 124 15.53 10.66 5.07
C LYS A 124 16.58 11.62 4.50
N ILE A 125 17.75 11.70 5.13
CA ILE A 125 18.90 12.46 4.62
C ILE A 125 19.36 11.89 3.27
N CYS A 126 19.56 10.57 3.18
CA CYS A 126 19.97 9.91 1.94
C CYS A 126 18.95 10.08 0.81
N ILE A 127 17.64 9.98 1.11
CA ILE A 127 16.56 10.24 0.14
C ILE A 127 16.62 11.68 -0.37
N GLY A 128 16.83 12.66 0.52
CA GLY A 128 16.99 14.06 0.13
C GLY A 128 18.17 14.29 -0.82
N VAL A 129 19.34 13.73 -0.52
CA VAL A 129 20.51 13.78 -1.42
C VAL A 129 20.20 13.13 -2.77
N ALA A 130 19.54 11.97 -2.77
CA ALA A 130 19.17 11.26 -3.98
C ALA A 130 18.17 12.04 -4.84
N ARG A 131 17.20 12.73 -4.23
CA ARG A 131 16.26 13.63 -4.94
C ARG A 131 16.97 14.85 -5.53
N GLY A 132 17.85 15.49 -4.77
CA GLY A 132 18.69 16.60 -5.25
C GLY A 132 19.55 16.20 -6.46
N LEU A 133 20.21 15.03 -6.40
CA LEU A 133 20.94 14.46 -7.53
C LEU A 133 20.02 14.12 -8.71
N SER A 134 18.84 13.56 -8.46
CA SER A 134 17.86 13.25 -9.51
C SER A 134 17.43 14.49 -10.28
N TYR A 135 17.17 15.60 -9.58
CA TYR A 135 16.86 16.89 -10.19
C TYR A 135 18.02 17.45 -11.03
N LEU A 136 19.27 17.33 -10.57
CA LEU A 136 20.46 17.73 -11.35
C LEU A 136 20.68 16.85 -12.58
N HIS A 137 20.42 15.55 -12.45
CA HIS A 137 20.69 14.52 -13.47
C HIS A 137 19.66 14.45 -14.58
N ASP A 138 18.42 14.85 -14.30
CA ASP A 138 17.31 14.87 -15.24
C ASP A 138 16.30 16.00 -14.91
N PRO A 139 16.71 17.28 -15.06
CA PRO A 139 15.85 18.41 -14.72
C PRO A 139 14.74 18.56 -15.76
N MET A 140 13.48 18.35 -15.32
CA MET A 140 12.25 18.39 -16.13
C MET A 140 12.13 19.60 -17.08
N GLU A 141 12.70 20.74 -16.69
CA GLU A 141 12.60 22.02 -17.42
C GLU A 141 13.85 22.35 -18.27
N SER A 142 14.97 21.63 -18.09
CA SER A 142 16.28 22.02 -18.62
C SER A 142 16.85 20.94 -19.55
N GLN A 143 17.10 21.30 -20.81
CA GLN A 143 17.75 20.45 -21.84
C GLN A 143 19.20 20.02 -21.47
N GLN A 144 19.74 20.43 -20.32
CA GLN A 144 21.07 20.11 -19.83
C GLN A 144 21.03 19.40 -18.47
N ARG A 145 21.76 18.28 -18.38
CA ARG A 145 22.07 17.58 -17.12
C ARG A 145 23.28 18.20 -16.46
N VAL A 146 23.29 18.26 -15.14
CA VAL A 146 24.43 18.69 -14.30
C VAL A 146 25.04 17.46 -13.62
N ILE A 147 26.37 17.33 -13.72
CA ILE A 147 27.15 16.32 -13.00
C ILE A 147 27.96 17.06 -11.93
N HIS A 148 27.80 16.71 -10.66
CA HIS A 148 28.31 17.48 -9.52
C HIS A 148 29.83 17.32 -9.30
N ARG A 149 30.38 16.11 -9.55
CA ARG A 149 31.80 15.71 -9.44
C ARG A 149 32.40 15.67 -8.03
N ASP A 150 31.82 16.36 -7.04
CA ASP A 150 32.34 16.37 -5.66
C ASP A 150 31.28 16.10 -4.59
N ILE A 151 30.51 15.02 -4.78
CA ILE A 151 29.56 14.52 -3.78
C ILE A 151 30.33 13.79 -2.67
N LYS A 152 30.17 14.28 -1.44
CA LYS A 152 30.76 13.74 -0.21
C LYS A 152 29.94 14.18 1.00
N SER A 153 30.05 13.48 2.13
CA SER A 153 29.34 13.86 3.38
C SER A 153 29.73 15.23 3.94
N GLY A 154 30.87 15.79 3.53
CA GLY A 154 31.24 17.19 3.80
C GLY A 154 30.44 18.23 3.01
N ASN A 155 29.94 17.89 1.82
CA ASN A 155 29.19 18.74 0.90
C ASN A 155 27.67 18.45 0.94
N ILE A 156 27.22 17.76 1.99
CA ILE A 156 25.81 17.54 2.29
C ILE A 156 25.53 18.28 3.59
N LEU A 157 24.91 19.45 3.47
CA LEU A 157 24.51 20.29 4.59
C LEU A 157 23.14 19.86 5.12
N LEU A 158 22.86 20.21 6.38
CA LEU A 158 21.65 19.85 7.10
C LEU A 158 21.02 21.11 7.71
N ASP A 159 19.74 21.33 7.42
CA ASP A 159 18.97 22.43 8.00
C ASP A 159 18.45 22.10 9.42
N GLU A 160 17.67 23.02 10.00
CA GLU A 160 17.08 22.85 11.34
C GLU A 160 16.17 21.59 11.45
N LYS A 161 15.56 21.17 10.33
CA LYS A 161 14.61 20.04 10.21
C LYS A 161 15.30 18.72 9.82
N TRP A 162 16.63 18.72 9.68
CA TRP A 162 17.44 17.63 9.12
C TRP A 162 17.22 17.39 7.62
N THR A 163 16.70 18.37 6.88
CA THR A 163 16.63 18.30 5.41
C THR A 163 18.05 18.34 4.85
N ALA A 164 18.40 17.37 4.00
CA ALA A 164 19.69 17.35 3.31
C ALA A 164 19.72 18.37 2.17
N LYS A 165 20.82 19.14 2.08
CA LYS A 165 21.10 20.14 1.05
C LYS A 165 22.49 19.91 0.45
N VAL A 166 22.54 19.52 -0.82
CA VAL A 166 23.80 19.36 -1.58
C VAL A 166 24.41 20.75 -1.87
N SER A 167 25.71 20.89 -1.67
CA SER A 167 26.46 22.15 -1.81
C SER A 167 27.79 21.98 -2.56
N ASP A 168 28.47 23.12 -2.83
CA ASP A 168 29.82 23.18 -3.44
C ASP A 168 29.86 22.88 -4.95
N PHE A 169 29.11 23.67 -5.73
CA PHE A 169 28.91 23.44 -7.15
C PHE A 169 30.08 23.87 -8.05
N GLY A 170 31.13 24.49 -7.50
CA GLY A 170 32.25 25.05 -8.26
C GLY A 170 32.92 24.05 -9.21
N LEU A 171 32.92 22.74 -8.88
CA LEU A 171 33.49 21.69 -9.73
C LEU A 171 32.54 21.12 -10.79
N SER A 172 31.22 21.30 -10.66
CA SER A 172 30.16 20.70 -11.51
C SER A 172 30.35 20.83 -13.03
N LYS A 173 29.67 20.05 -13.87
CA LYS A 173 29.74 20.18 -15.34
C LYS A 173 28.38 19.91 -15.98
N THR A 174 27.98 20.76 -16.93
CA THR A 174 26.79 20.53 -17.75
C THR A 174 27.09 19.62 -18.95
N GLY A 175 26.09 18.85 -19.36
CA GLY A 175 26.08 18.08 -20.61
C GLY A 175 24.67 18.00 -21.20
N PRO A 176 24.51 17.53 -22.44
CA PRO A 176 23.19 17.38 -23.07
C PRO A 176 22.33 16.35 -22.30
N ALA A 177 21.12 16.73 -21.89
CA ALA A 177 20.20 15.84 -21.17
C ALA A 177 19.54 14.82 -22.11
N ASN A 178 19.22 15.23 -23.33
CA ASN A 178 18.49 14.49 -24.36
C ASN A 178 19.24 13.29 -24.98
N GLN A 179 20.49 13.04 -24.61
CA GLN A 179 21.26 11.89 -25.06
C GLN A 179 21.41 10.87 -23.92
N PRO A 180 21.01 9.60 -24.12
CA PRO A 180 20.96 8.62 -23.02
C PRO A 180 22.35 8.17 -22.54
N GLN A 181 23.34 8.09 -23.42
CA GLN A 181 24.68 7.55 -23.12
C GLN A 181 25.81 8.53 -23.47
N THR A 182 25.84 9.68 -22.80
CA THR A 182 26.94 10.65 -22.89
C THR A 182 27.88 10.52 -21.71
N TYR A 183 29.10 10.07 -21.98
CA TYR A 183 30.27 10.33 -21.14
C TYR A 183 31.02 11.53 -21.71
N LEU A 184 31.53 12.38 -20.83
CA LEU A 184 32.37 13.52 -21.17
C LEU A 184 33.81 13.14 -20.87
N ILE A 185 34.72 13.32 -21.82
CA ILE A 185 36.15 13.36 -21.50
C ILE A 185 36.40 14.68 -20.77
N SER A 186 36.99 14.60 -19.57
CA SER A 186 37.25 15.77 -18.74
C SER A 186 38.50 15.58 -17.89
N ASN A 187 39.15 16.69 -17.53
CA ASN A 187 40.14 16.72 -16.47
C ASN A 187 39.59 16.06 -15.19
N VAL A 188 40.42 15.32 -14.45
CA VAL A 188 40.05 14.68 -13.19
C VAL A 188 40.10 15.72 -12.06
N VAL A 189 39.00 15.88 -11.33
CA VAL A 189 38.87 16.72 -10.12
C VAL A 189 37.88 16.05 -9.16
N GLY A 190 37.92 16.43 -7.89
CA GLY A 190 37.05 15.92 -6.83
C GLY A 190 37.88 15.36 -5.67
N THR A 191 37.20 14.85 -4.65
CA THR A 191 37.84 14.39 -3.41
C THR A 191 38.28 12.92 -3.50
N PRO A 192 39.55 12.58 -3.19
CA PRO A 192 40.03 11.21 -3.12
C PRO A 192 39.15 10.32 -2.23
N GLY A 193 38.94 9.07 -2.67
CA GLY A 193 38.04 8.09 -2.04
C GLY A 193 36.59 8.16 -2.53
N TYR A 194 36.09 9.35 -2.89
CA TYR A 194 34.73 9.52 -3.47
C TYR A 194 34.74 9.41 -5.00
N CYS A 195 35.82 9.85 -5.67
CA CYS A 195 35.90 9.82 -7.13
C CYS A 195 35.67 8.42 -7.71
N ASP A 196 34.84 8.35 -8.75
CA ASP A 196 34.62 7.18 -9.60
C ASP A 196 35.94 6.67 -10.20
N PRO A 197 36.31 5.38 -10.00
CA PRO A 197 37.54 4.81 -10.55
C PRO A 197 37.68 4.95 -12.06
N LEU A 198 36.60 4.87 -12.84
CA LEU A 198 36.67 5.05 -14.30
C LEU A 198 36.93 6.51 -14.69
N TYR A 199 36.36 7.44 -13.93
CA TYR A 199 36.64 8.86 -14.11
C TYR A 199 38.08 9.19 -13.71
N TRP A 200 38.57 8.60 -12.61
CA TRP A 200 39.95 8.78 -12.14
C TRP A 200 41.00 8.16 -13.07
N GLU A 201 40.77 6.94 -13.55
CA GLU A 201 41.69 6.19 -14.42
C GLU A 201 41.66 6.70 -15.88
N MET A 202 40.51 7.10 -16.42
CA MET A 202 40.31 7.36 -17.87
C MET A 202 39.78 8.76 -18.22
N GLY A 203 39.48 9.62 -17.23
CA GLY A 203 38.86 10.93 -17.46
C GLY A 203 37.41 10.87 -17.96
N PHE A 204 36.78 9.68 -17.92
CA PHE A 204 35.39 9.47 -18.34
C PHE A 204 34.41 9.89 -17.25
N LEU A 205 33.80 11.06 -17.43
CA LEU A 205 32.82 11.62 -16.52
C LEU A 205 31.39 11.37 -17.02
N SER A 206 30.52 10.80 -16.18
CA SER A 206 29.09 10.67 -16.48
C SER A 206 28.22 10.83 -15.22
N LYS A 207 26.89 10.71 -15.36
CA LYS A 207 25.97 10.79 -14.20
C LYS A 207 26.24 9.68 -13.19
N GLU A 208 26.68 8.53 -13.69
CA GLU A 208 27.05 7.35 -12.93
C GLU A 208 28.30 7.57 -12.07
N SER A 209 29.10 8.63 -12.32
CA SER A 209 30.22 9.04 -11.47
C SER A 209 29.76 9.74 -10.18
N ASP A 210 28.70 10.55 -10.24
CA ASP A 210 28.04 11.07 -9.03
C ASP A 210 27.33 9.94 -8.28
N VAL A 211 26.75 8.96 -8.97
CA VAL A 211 26.16 7.76 -8.34
C VAL A 211 27.20 6.98 -7.55
N TYR A 212 28.40 6.78 -8.09
CA TYR A 212 29.50 6.16 -7.35
C TYR A 212 29.86 6.96 -6.09
N SER A 213 30.05 8.27 -6.23
CA SER A 213 30.38 9.18 -5.14
C SER A 213 29.30 9.18 -4.04
N PHE A 214 28.02 9.13 -4.43
CA PHE A 214 26.90 8.98 -3.50
C PHE A 214 26.84 7.60 -2.85
N GLY A 215 27.20 6.53 -3.58
CA GLY A 215 27.38 5.19 -3.02
C GLY A 215 28.40 5.14 -1.89
N VAL A 216 29.50 5.89 -2.01
CA VAL A 216 30.48 6.07 -0.93
C VAL A 216 29.84 6.74 0.28
N VAL A 217 29.05 7.81 0.09
CA VAL A 217 28.29 8.47 1.18
C VAL A 217 27.28 7.52 1.85
N LEU A 218 26.59 6.67 1.09
CA LEU A 218 25.68 5.66 1.65
C LEU A 218 26.44 4.69 2.58
N PHE A 219 27.66 4.26 2.21
CA PHE A 219 28.51 3.47 3.10
C PHE A 219 29.02 4.26 4.31
N GLU A 220 29.36 5.56 4.17
CA GLU A 220 29.74 6.40 5.32
C GLU A 220 28.61 6.48 6.35
N VAL A 221 27.36 6.66 5.88
CA VAL A 221 26.16 6.70 6.71
C VAL A 221 25.89 5.36 7.40
N LEU A 222 26.19 4.23 6.74
CA LEU A 222 26.05 2.88 7.29
C LEU A 222 27.15 2.52 8.30
N CYS A 223 28.40 2.85 7.98
CA CYS A 223 29.59 2.48 8.76
C CYS A 223 29.93 3.48 9.88
N GLY A 224 29.20 4.60 9.93
CA GLY A 224 29.35 5.68 10.90
C GLY A 224 30.70 6.39 10.87
N ARG A 225 31.42 6.34 9.75
CA ARG A 225 32.79 6.85 9.62
C ARG A 225 33.07 7.31 8.19
N LEU A 226 34.06 8.19 8.02
CA LEU A 226 34.51 8.64 6.71
C LEU A 226 35.15 7.52 5.90
N CYS A 227 35.10 7.63 4.56
CA CYS A 227 35.70 6.65 3.65
C CYS A 227 37.24 6.75 3.56
N CYS A 228 37.82 7.83 4.06
CA CYS A 228 39.25 8.12 4.00
C CYS A 228 39.80 8.34 5.41
N GLU A 229 40.89 7.63 5.74
CA GLU A 229 41.61 7.79 7.01
C GLU A 229 42.89 8.58 6.75
N TYR A 230 43.17 9.58 7.60
CA TYR A 230 44.32 10.47 7.46
C TYR A 230 45.28 10.30 8.64
N SER A 231 46.58 10.21 8.36
CA SER A 231 47.65 10.12 9.35
C SER A 231 48.67 11.24 9.10
N GLY A 232 48.98 12.05 10.11
CA GLY A 232 49.88 13.20 9.94
C GLY A 232 49.37 14.31 9.00
N GLY A 233 48.10 14.25 8.57
CA GLY A 233 47.52 15.14 7.56
C GLY A 233 47.53 14.57 6.14
N GLU A 234 48.22 13.45 5.91
CA GLU A 234 48.24 12.75 4.62
C GLU A 234 47.21 11.62 4.56
N LEU A 235 46.73 11.29 3.36
CA LEU A 235 45.76 10.21 3.14
C LEU A 235 46.46 8.85 3.35
N SER A 236 46.14 8.18 4.47
CA SER A 236 46.76 6.90 4.81
C SER A 236 46.00 5.68 4.29
N ASN A 237 44.68 5.75 4.13
CA ASN A 237 43.86 4.60 3.73
C ASN A 237 42.52 5.02 3.11
N ILE A 238 41.99 4.19 2.20
CA ILE A 238 40.65 4.33 1.61
C ILE A 238 39.85 3.05 1.92
N LEU A 239 38.73 3.19 2.61
CA LEU A 239 37.94 2.08 3.14
C LEU A 239 36.95 1.47 2.14
N VAL A 240 36.64 2.15 1.03
CA VAL A 240 35.65 1.69 0.03
C VAL A 240 35.90 0.26 -0.49
N PRO A 241 37.14 -0.17 -0.81
CA PRO A 241 37.41 -1.56 -1.20
C PRO A 241 37.12 -2.57 -0.09
N LYS A 242 37.40 -2.23 1.18
CA LYS A 242 37.06 -3.06 2.35
C LYS A 242 35.55 -3.18 2.50
N TRP A 243 34.81 -2.08 2.41
CA TRP A 243 33.35 -2.07 2.52
C TRP A 243 32.67 -2.92 1.45
N ARG A 244 33.13 -2.82 0.20
CA ARG A 244 32.67 -3.68 -0.90
C ARG A 244 32.89 -5.17 -0.64
N ARG A 245 34.10 -5.53 -0.17
CA ARG A 245 34.43 -6.92 0.20
C ARG A 245 33.55 -7.43 1.35
N CYS A 246 33.33 -6.62 2.38
CA CYS A 246 32.43 -6.96 3.48
C CYS A 246 30.98 -7.17 3.01
N TYR A 247 30.49 -6.45 2.00
CA TYR A 247 29.20 -6.74 1.38
C TYR A 247 29.21 -8.10 0.65
N GLU A 248 30.19 -8.31 -0.24
CA GLU A 248 30.33 -9.51 -1.08
C GLU A 248 30.47 -10.80 -0.24
N GLU A 249 31.20 -10.73 0.88
CA GLU A 249 31.42 -11.83 1.82
C GLU A 249 30.32 -11.97 2.89
N LYS A 250 29.28 -11.11 2.88
CA LYS A 250 28.21 -11.03 3.89
C LYS A 250 28.70 -10.72 5.32
N ARG A 251 29.78 -9.95 5.44
CA ARG A 251 30.43 -9.51 6.69
C ARG A 251 30.23 -8.01 6.99
N LEU A 252 29.09 -7.45 6.57
CA LEU A 252 28.73 -6.04 6.83
C LEU A 252 28.70 -5.71 8.34
N ASP A 253 28.38 -6.70 9.17
CA ASP A 253 28.35 -6.58 10.63
C ASP A 253 29.68 -6.13 11.25
N GLU A 254 30.81 -6.35 10.56
CA GLU A 254 32.14 -5.91 11.00
C GLU A 254 32.41 -4.41 10.77
N ILE A 255 31.58 -3.73 9.97
CA ILE A 255 31.83 -2.34 9.53
C ILE A 255 30.73 -1.35 9.93
N ILE A 256 29.50 -1.82 10.20
CA ILE A 256 28.37 -1.00 10.66
C ILE A 256 28.71 -0.32 12.00
N LEU A 257 28.16 0.88 12.23
CA LEU A 257 28.29 1.59 13.50
C LEU A 257 27.63 0.79 14.65
N VAL A 258 28.38 0.55 15.72
CA VAL A 258 27.88 -0.11 16.95
C VAL A 258 26.69 0.67 17.52
N GLY A 259 25.60 0.00 17.86
CA GLY A 259 24.36 0.64 18.36
C GLY A 259 23.43 1.18 17.25
N LEU A 260 23.89 1.24 16.00
CA LEU A 260 23.04 1.63 14.86
C LEU A 260 22.32 0.42 14.25
N LYS A 261 22.97 -0.75 14.20
CA LYS A 261 22.40 -1.98 13.62
C LYS A 261 21.11 -2.40 14.33
N GLU A 262 21.07 -2.24 15.63
CA GLU A 262 19.95 -2.57 16.51
C GLU A 262 18.70 -1.75 16.18
N GLN A 263 18.85 -0.56 15.57
CA GLN A 263 17.75 0.31 15.16
C GLN A 263 17.10 -0.11 13.84
N MET A 264 17.76 -0.96 13.03
CA MET A 264 17.36 -1.24 11.66
C MET A 264 16.40 -2.43 11.55
N GLU A 265 15.30 -2.23 10.83
CA GLU A 265 14.52 -3.34 10.28
C GLU A 265 15.38 -4.11 9.24
N PRO A 266 15.46 -5.46 9.30
CA PRO A 266 16.32 -6.22 8.40
C PRO A 266 16.07 -6.02 6.90
N GLY A 267 14.82 -5.89 6.46
CA GLY A 267 14.45 -5.53 5.08
C GLY A 267 15.00 -4.16 4.69
N SER A 268 14.78 -3.13 5.50
CA SER A 268 15.32 -1.78 5.34
C SER A 268 16.85 -1.79 5.20
N PHE A 269 17.54 -2.50 6.10
CA PHE A 269 18.99 -2.69 6.06
C PHE A 269 19.46 -3.41 4.78
N ASN A 270 18.78 -4.49 4.37
CA ASN A 270 19.12 -5.23 3.15
C ASN A 270 18.90 -4.37 1.90
N SER A 271 17.78 -3.67 1.80
CA SER A 271 17.46 -2.74 0.70
C SER A 271 18.50 -1.61 0.60
N PHE A 272 18.84 -0.99 1.73
CA PHE A 272 19.84 0.08 1.79
C PHE A 272 21.26 -0.40 1.44
N SER A 273 21.72 -1.50 2.05
CA SER A 273 23.08 -2.02 1.81
C SER A 273 23.24 -2.53 0.39
N ALA A 274 22.21 -3.15 -0.19
CA ALA A 274 22.21 -3.60 -1.57
C ALA A 274 22.30 -2.43 -2.57
N ILE A 275 21.55 -1.34 -2.35
CA ILE A 275 21.64 -0.17 -3.24
C ILE A 275 22.99 0.55 -3.07
N ALA A 276 23.50 0.71 -1.85
CA ALA A 276 24.83 1.27 -1.57
C ALA A 276 25.95 0.48 -2.29
N TYR A 277 25.92 -0.85 -2.20
CA TYR A 277 26.87 -1.71 -2.91
C TYR A 277 26.79 -1.58 -4.44
N ARG A 278 25.57 -1.54 -5.01
CA ARG A 278 25.38 -1.38 -6.46
C ARG A 278 25.90 -0.03 -6.96
N CYS A 279 25.76 1.05 -6.19
CA CYS A 279 26.31 2.36 -6.55
C CYS A 279 27.85 2.35 -6.72
N VAL A 280 28.57 1.60 -5.89
CA VAL A 280 30.06 1.55 -5.91
C VAL A 280 30.67 0.45 -6.80
N LYS A 281 29.88 -0.11 -7.74
CA LYS A 281 30.36 -1.06 -8.75
C LYS A 281 31.41 -0.43 -9.67
N LYS A 282 32.41 -1.23 -10.12
CA LYS A 282 33.48 -0.69 -11.00
C LYS A 282 32.93 -0.35 -12.39
N ALA A 283 32.21 -1.26 -13.04
CA ALA A 283 31.50 -0.95 -14.29
C ALA A 283 30.35 0.04 -14.02
N ARG A 284 30.22 1.08 -14.87
CA ARG A 284 29.16 2.09 -14.74
C ARG A 284 27.78 1.52 -15.10
N GLU A 285 27.73 0.54 -16.01
CA GLU A 285 26.53 -0.14 -16.48
C GLU A 285 25.88 -1.03 -15.42
N GLU A 286 26.63 -1.46 -14.40
CA GLU A 286 26.09 -2.18 -13.23
C GLU A 286 25.49 -1.24 -12.17
N ARG A 287 25.74 0.08 -12.26
CA ARG A 287 25.28 1.05 -11.27
C ARG A 287 23.80 1.39 -11.51
N PRO A 288 23.01 1.58 -10.45
CA PRO A 288 21.59 1.92 -10.55
C PRO A 288 21.41 3.35 -11.07
N THR A 289 20.26 3.62 -11.67
CA THR A 289 19.88 5.02 -11.96
C THR A 289 19.52 5.74 -10.67
N ILE A 290 19.73 7.06 -10.59
CA ILE A 290 19.39 7.83 -9.39
C ILE A 290 17.89 7.74 -9.00
N ALA A 291 17.00 7.62 -9.99
CA ALA A 291 15.57 7.39 -9.76
C ALA A 291 15.26 5.99 -9.19
N GLU A 292 16.06 4.98 -9.52
CA GLU A 292 16.00 3.66 -8.88
C GLU A 292 16.52 3.73 -7.43
N ILE A 293 17.60 4.49 -7.17
CA ILE A 293 18.12 4.69 -5.82
C ILE A 293 17.08 5.36 -4.92
N VAL A 294 16.41 6.42 -5.39
CA VAL A 294 15.32 7.08 -4.65
C VAL A 294 14.24 6.06 -4.25
N LYS A 295 13.73 5.26 -5.21
CA LYS A 295 12.70 4.25 -4.94
C LYS A 295 13.13 3.18 -3.93
N GLN A 296 14.38 2.72 -4.01
CA GLN A 296 14.90 1.70 -3.09
C GLN A 296 15.13 2.25 -1.68
N LEU A 297 15.56 3.51 -1.55
CA LEU A 297 15.70 4.18 -0.26
C LEU A 297 14.33 4.53 0.36
N GLU A 298 13.35 4.94 -0.44
CA GLU A 298 11.97 5.17 -0.01
C GLU A 298 11.29 3.88 0.45
N PHE A 299 11.49 2.76 -0.27
CA PHE A 299 11.04 1.44 0.17
C PHE A 299 11.71 1.01 1.49
N ALA A 300 13.03 1.21 1.62
CA ALA A 300 13.73 0.95 2.88
C ALA A 300 13.20 1.79 4.05
N LEU A 301 12.77 3.04 3.78
CA LEU A 301 12.13 3.89 4.78
C LEU A 301 10.72 3.42 5.14
N GLU A 302 9.91 3.01 4.17
CA GLU A 302 8.57 2.46 4.43
C GLU A 302 8.64 1.21 5.33
N GLN A 303 9.56 0.28 5.03
CA GLN A 303 9.81 -0.89 5.86
C GLN A 303 10.20 -0.51 7.31
N GLN A 304 11.10 0.45 7.46
CA GLN A 304 11.54 0.96 8.77
C GLN A 304 10.40 1.64 9.54
N GLU A 305 9.60 2.50 8.90
CA GLU A 305 8.50 3.20 9.56
C GLU A 305 7.37 2.26 9.96
N ILE A 306 7.06 1.23 9.15
CA ILE A 306 6.14 0.15 9.55
C ILE A 306 6.66 -0.55 10.81
N PHE A 307 7.95 -0.90 10.83
CA PHE A 307 8.58 -1.60 11.95
C PHE A 307 8.62 -0.77 13.25
N GLU A 308 9.03 0.50 13.18
CA GLU A 308 9.00 1.39 14.33
C GLU A 308 7.58 1.61 14.88
N ASN A 309 6.57 1.66 14.00
CA ASN A 309 5.17 1.76 14.41
C ASN A 309 4.66 0.46 15.05
N LEU A 310 5.13 -0.71 14.60
CA LEU A 310 4.84 -2.00 15.22
C LEU A 310 5.44 -2.08 16.64
N VAL A 311 6.74 -1.79 16.77
CA VAL A 311 7.48 -1.78 18.05
C VAL A 311 6.79 -0.90 19.11
N LYS A 312 6.23 0.24 18.71
CA LYS A 312 5.52 1.18 19.61
C LYS A 312 4.13 0.71 20.06
N ARG A 313 3.55 -0.31 19.43
CA ARG A 313 2.16 -0.76 19.66
C ARG A 313 2.05 -2.10 20.38
N VAL A 314 3.06 -2.95 20.26
CA VAL A 314 3.06 -4.31 20.81
C VAL A 314 3.53 -4.35 22.25
N ASP A 315 2.85 -5.15 23.09
CA ASP A 315 3.41 -5.59 24.37
C ASP A 315 4.42 -6.72 24.09
N ILE A 316 5.71 -6.37 24.10
CA ILE A 316 6.80 -7.31 23.88
C ILE A 316 6.80 -8.42 24.96
N ALA A 317 6.37 -8.13 26.19
CA ALA A 317 6.33 -9.13 27.27
C ALA A 317 5.19 -10.14 27.10
N GLU A 318 4.09 -9.78 26.44
CA GLU A 318 3.07 -10.75 26.01
C GLU A 318 3.60 -11.62 24.87
N LEU A 319 4.27 -11.02 23.88
CA LEU A 319 4.82 -11.73 22.72
C LEU A 319 5.96 -12.70 23.08
N ILE A 320 6.79 -12.39 24.08
CA ILE A 320 7.81 -13.31 24.62
C ILE A 320 7.15 -14.58 25.16
N LYS A 321 6.08 -14.48 25.96
CA LYS A 321 5.37 -15.66 26.50
C LYS A 321 4.80 -16.59 25.43
N ILE A 322 4.45 -16.04 24.26
CA ILE A 322 4.00 -16.83 23.11
C ILE A 322 5.20 -17.49 22.41
N ALA A 323 6.32 -16.76 22.29
CA ALA A 323 7.56 -17.24 21.68
C ALA A 323 8.26 -18.35 22.49
N ASP A 324 8.15 -18.32 23.82
CA ASP A 324 8.67 -19.36 24.71
C ASP A 324 7.99 -20.73 24.51
N LEU A 325 6.84 -20.76 23.83
CA LEU A 325 6.07 -21.98 23.51
C LEU A 325 6.37 -22.50 22.08
N ALA A 326 7.36 -21.92 21.40
CA ALA A 326 7.72 -22.30 20.04
C ALA A 326 8.40 -23.68 19.96
N VAL A 327 8.08 -24.43 18.89
CA VAL A 327 8.61 -25.75 18.59
C VAL A 327 9.11 -25.79 17.14
N PRO A 328 10.43 -25.82 16.88
CA PRO A 328 11.52 -25.74 17.85
C PRO A 328 11.63 -24.36 18.53
N PRO A 329 12.30 -24.26 19.69
CA PRO A 329 12.52 -22.99 20.38
C PRO A 329 13.18 -21.93 19.49
N LEU A 330 12.71 -20.69 19.58
CA LEU A 330 13.26 -19.59 18.79
C LEU A 330 14.60 -19.12 19.37
N SER A 331 15.54 -18.81 18.47
CA SER A 331 16.80 -18.14 18.82
C SER A 331 16.77 -16.70 18.33
N TYR A 332 16.83 -15.75 19.25
CA TYR A 332 16.88 -14.31 18.97
C TYR A 332 17.76 -13.60 20.00
N GLY A 333 18.57 -12.64 19.55
CA GLY A 333 19.45 -11.81 20.38
C GLY A 333 18.88 -10.43 20.74
N SER A 334 17.71 -10.07 20.23
CA SER A 334 17.03 -8.81 20.56
C SER A 334 15.52 -8.89 20.33
N HIS A 335 14.75 -7.98 20.96
CA HIS A 335 13.30 -7.86 20.73
C HIS A 335 12.97 -7.60 19.25
N ASN A 336 13.85 -6.89 18.53
CA ASN A 336 13.65 -6.60 17.12
C ASN A 336 13.76 -7.87 16.26
N GLN A 337 14.70 -8.77 16.58
CA GLN A 337 14.77 -10.09 15.94
C GLN A 337 13.55 -10.96 16.27
N LEU A 338 13.07 -10.92 17.51
CA LEU A 338 11.84 -11.62 17.91
C LEU A 338 10.61 -11.14 17.11
N LEU A 339 10.41 -9.84 16.97
CA LEU A 339 9.29 -9.29 16.17
C LEU A 339 9.35 -9.73 14.69
N MET A 340 10.55 -9.85 14.12
CA MET A 340 10.72 -10.36 12.76
C MET A 340 10.46 -11.86 12.62
N LEU A 341 10.67 -12.65 13.68
CA LEU A 341 10.24 -14.05 13.73
C LEU A 341 8.72 -14.15 13.88
N LEU A 342 8.10 -13.32 14.72
CA LEU A 342 6.64 -13.26 14.88
C LEU A 342 5.91 -12.81 13.60
N LEU A 343 6.45 -11.85 12.84
CA LEU A 343 5.87 -11.43 11.56
C LEU A 343 5.88 -12.55 10.50
N LYS A 344 6.92 -13.39 10.50
CA LYS A 344 6.98 -14.59 9.65
C LYS A 344 6.06 -15.69 10.17
N GLY A 345 5.99 -15.83 11.49
CA GLY A 345 5.30 -16.87 12.21
C GLY A 345 6.16 -18.09 12.51
N PHE A 346 5.69 -18.89 13.46
CA PHE A 346 6.33 -20.11 13.93
C PHE A 346 5.30 -21.12 14.44
N LEU A 347 5.77 -22.34 14.63
CA LEU A 347 4.98 -23.43 15.20
C LEU A 347 5.02 -23.40 16.73
N VAL A 348 3.88 -23.70 17.36
CA VAL A 348 3.71 -23.94 18.80
C VAL A 348 2.91 -25.24 18.98
N ASP A 349 2.69 -25.68 20.24
CA ASP A 349 1.70 -26.73 20.55
C ASP A 349 1.97 -28.04 19.76
N ASP A 350 3.17 -28.60 19.98
CA ASP A 350 3.74 -29.77 19.30
C ASP A 350 3.70 -29.73 17.76
N GLY A 351 3.82 -28.53 17.18
CA GLY A 351 3.78 -28.34 15.73
C GLY A 351 2.38 -28.39 15.12
N LYS A 352 1.32 -28.38 15.94
CA LYS A 352 -0.09 -28.46 15.49
C LYS A 352 -0.75 -27.08 15.38
N MET A 353 -0.07 -26.02 15.80
CA MET A 353 -0.55 -24.64 15.70
C MET A 353 0.56 -23.72 15.18
N TRP A 354 0.18 -22.75 14.35
CA TRP A 354 1.05 -21.74 13.77
C TRP A 354 0.60 -20.39 14.30
N VAL A 355 1.52 -19.60 14.83
CA VAL A 355 1.25 -18.28 15.39
C VAL A 355 2.14 -17.25 14.72
N SER A 356 1.56 -16.13 14.31
CA SER A 356 2.26 -14.96 13.78
C SER A 356 1.61 -13.66 14.28
N ILE A 357 2.20 -12.51 13.98
CA ILE A 357 1.55 -11.20 14.15
C ILE A 357 1.38 -10.51 12.80
N ASN A 358 0.35 -9.68 12.66
CA ASN A 358 0.20 -8.80 11.51
C ASN A 358 0.94 -7.46 11.74
N ILE A 359 0.93 -6.58 10.73
CA ILE A 359 1.56 -5.24 10.80
C ILE A 359 0.96 -4.29 11.85
N ARG A 360 -0.14 -4.67 12.52
CA ARG A 360 -0.75 -3.92 13.63
C ARG A 360 -0.31 -4.44 15.00
N GLY A 361 0.40 -5.57 15.05
CA GLY A 361 0.75 -6.27 16.29
C GLY A 361 -0.33 -7.25 16.77
N GLU A 362 -1.38 -7.46 15.99
CA GLU A 362 -2.48 -8.35 16.34
C GLU A 362 -2.09 -9.79 15.97
N VAL A 363 -2.27 -10.74 16.89
CA VAL A 363 -1.88 -12.14 16.69
C VAL A 363 -2.79 -12.80 15.64
N THR A 364 -2.20 -13.51 14.69
CA THR A 364 -2.86 -14.42 13.75
C THR A 364 -2.51 -15.86 14.14
N LYS A 365 -3.49 -16.75 14.10
CA LYS A 365 -3.36 -18.14 14.55
C LYS A 365 -3.90 -19.08 13.50
N THR A 366 -3.20 -20.18 13.22
CA THR A 366 -3.70 -21.27 12.36
C THR A 366 -3.59 -22.58 13.11
N VAL A 367 -4.68 -23.35 13.17
CA VAL A 367 -4.75 -24.66 13.83
C VAL A 367 -4.75 -25.72 12.73
N SER A 368 -3.82 -26.68 12.82
CA SER A 368 -3.73 -27.81 11.88
C SER A 368 -5.01 -28.64 11.88
N ALA A 369 -5.39 -29.14 10.70
CA ALA A 369 -6.45 -30.13 10.52
C ALA A 369 -6.34 -31.35 11.48
N THR A 370 -5.13 -31.71 11.92
CA THR A 370 -4.90 -32.75 12.95
C THR A 370 -5.66 -32.52 14.25
N LYS A 371 -5.94 -31.26 14.63
CA LYS A 371 -6.72 -30.89 15.82
C LYS A 371 -8.21 -30.69 15.55
N CYS A 372 -8.68 -30.93 14.33
CA CYS A 372 -10.08 -30.71 13.93
C CYS A 372 -10.86 -32.01 13.66
N PHE A 373 -10.21 -33.17 13.64
CA PHE A 373 -10.89 -34.47 13.44
C PHE A 373 -10.97 -35.24 14.76
N PHE A 374 -12.19 -35.67 15.13
CA PHE A 374 -12.48 -36.37 16.38
C PHE A 374 -13.40 -37.58 16.13
N GLY A 375 -13.07 -38.74 16.70
CA GLY A 375 -13.90 -39.97 16.70
C GLY A 375 -13.54 -41.04 15.64
N ASP A 376 -14.23 -42.17 15.70
CA ASP A 376 -13.83 -43.45 15.08
C ASP A 376 -13.99 -43.54 13.54
N ASN A 377 -14.61 -42.55 12.89
CA ASN A 377 -14.80 -42.55 11.42
C ASN A 377 -13.59 -41.99 10.64
N LEU A 378 -12.39 -42.10 11.22
CA LEU A 378 -11.13 -41.65 10.64
C LEU A 378 -10.64 -42.64 9.56
N VAL A 379 -11.16 -42.51 8.33
CA VAL A 379 -10.51 -43.11 7.17
C VAL A 379 -9.23 -42.34 6.86
N THR A 380 -8.11 -42.80 7.41
CA THR A 380 -6.76 -42.32 7.08
C THR A 380 -6.37 -42.73 5.65
N LYS A 381 -6.94 -42.07 4.64
CA LYS A 381 -6.37 -42.02 3.29
C LYS A 381 -5.21 -41.01 3.28
N ASN A 382 -4.03 -41.48 3.67
CA ASN A 382 -2.69 -40.90 3.49
C ASN A 382 -2.57 -39.36 3.60
N ALA A 383 -1.90 -38.88 4.66
CA ALA A 383 -1.26 -37.56 4.64
C ALA A 383 -0.24 -37.53 3.48
N TYR A 384 -0.57 -36.81 2.41
CA TYR A 384 0.17 -36.87 1.14
C TYR A 384 1.53 -36.17 1.27
N THR A 385 2.61 -36.94 1.34
CA THR A 385 3.99 -36.44 1.52
C THR A 385 4.69 -36.14 0.19
N ALA A 386 4.20 -35.07 -0.48
CA ALA A 386 4.89 -34.35 -1.57
C ALA A 386 5.23 -35.16 -2.86
N PRO A 387 5.91 -34.57 -3.86
CA PRO A 387 5.51 -33.36 -4.59
C PRO A 387 5.20 -33.69 -6.06
N ASN A 388 4.13 -33.13 -6.62
CA ASN A 388 3.86 -33.24 -8.06
C ASN A 388 4.79 -32.28 -8.84
N ARG A 389 5.67 -32.79 -9.70
CA ARG A 389 6.82 -32.09 -10.34
C ARG A 389 6.51 -30.85 -11.21
N LYS A 390 5.27 -30.34 -11.20
CA LYS A 390 4.84 -29.11 -11.90
C LYS A 390 4.11 -28.11 -11.01
N ALA A 391 3.76 -28.46 -9.78
CA ALA A 391 3.28 -27.48 -8.82
C ALA A 391 4.50 -26.72 -8.25
N LYS A 392 4.61 -25.41 -8.53
CA LYS A 392 5.45 -24.54 -7.70
C LYS A 392 4.96 -24.68 -6.25
N VAL A 393 5.90 -24.80 -5.32
CA VAL A 393 5.63 -25.13 -3.91
C VAL A 393 4.59 -24.16 -3.32
N ALA A 394 3.39 -24.69 -3.04
CA ALA A 394 2.41 -24.01 -2.20
C ALA A 394 2.96 -23.91 -0.78
N ARG A 395 2.88 -22.74 -0.15
CA ARG A 395 3.43 -22.49 1.20
C ARG A 395 2.48 -22.96 2.29
N CYS A 396 2.20 -24.26 2.32
CA CYS A 396 1.40 -24.87 3.39
C CYS A 396 2.18 -24.72 4.72
N LYS A 397 1.49 -24.22 5.75
CA LYS A 397 1.94 -24.19 7.15
C LYS A 397 1.95 -25.60 7.74
N PHE A 398 1.09 -26.49 7.26
CA PHE A 398 0.95 -27.87 7.75
C PHE A 398 0.79 -28.91 6.63
N PRO A 399 1.00 -30.21 6.93
CA PRO A 399 0.45 -31.30 6.14
C PRO A 399 -1.08 -31.25 6.09
N TYR A 400 -1.66 -31.58 4.93
CA TYR A 400 -3.11 -31.55 4.69
C TYR A 400 -3.74 -32.96 4.71
N TYR A 401 -5.06 -32.99 4.92
CA TYR A 401 -5.87 -34.20 5.06
C TYR A 401 -6.94 -34.26 3.98
N VAL A 402 -7.19 -35.44 3.40
CA VAL A 402 -8.29 -35.62 2.45
C VAL A 402 -9.62 -35.66 3.19
N TRP A 403 -10.45 -34.66 2.95
CA TRP A 403 -11.80 -34.51 3.51
C TRP A 403 -12.85 -34.70 2.40
N ASN A 404 -13.78 -35.62 2.63
CA ASN A 404 -14.98 -35.80 1.81
C ASN A 404 -16.19 -35.23 2.55
N VAL A 405 -16.80 -34.18 1.98
CA VAL A 405 -17.88 -33.38 2.58
C VAL A 405 -19.16 -34.21 2.85
N TYR A 406 -19.36 -35.29 2.12
CA TYR A 406 -20.58 -36.10 2.20
C TYR A 406 -20.51 -37.20 3.27
N SER A 407 -19.31 -37.72 3.54
CA SER A 407 -19.12 -38.85 4.47
C SER A 407 -18.48 -38.45 5.81
N ASN A 408 -17.66 -37.40 5.85
CA ASN A 408 -16.77 -37.14 6.98
C ASN A 408 -17.23 -35.89 7.77
N ARG A 409 -17.95 -36.11 8.87
CA ARG A 409 -18.20 -35.09 9.91
C ARG A 409 -16.90 -34.76 10.65
N PHE A 410 -16.73 -33.52 11.11
CA PHE A 410 -15.60 -33.12 11.95
C PHE A 410 -15.98 -31.94 12.86
N ARG A 411 -15.14 -31.63 13.86
CA ARG A 411 -15.41 -30.59 14.87
C ARG A 411 -14.20 -29.70 15.02
N VAL A 412 -14.39 -28.39 14.88
CA VAL A 412 -13.35 -27.41 15.18
C VAL A 412 -13.57 -26.88 16.58
N GLU A 413 -12.64 -27.14 17.49
CA GLU A 413 -12.58 -26.42 18.77
C GLU A 413 -11.96 -25.03 18.54
N VAL A 414 -12.75 -24.00 18.82
CA VAL A 414 -12.30 -22.61 18.84
C VAL A 414 -11.96 -22.25 20.27
N ASN A 415 -10.68 -22.00 20.51
CA ASN A 415 -10.14 -21.52 21.77
C ASN A 415 -9.41 -20.19 21.51
N SER A 416 -9.78 -19.12 22.22
CA SER A 416 -9.15 -17.80 22.07
C SER A 416 -7.75 -17.66 22.68
N HIS A 417 -7.16 -18.74 23.21
CA HIS A 417 -5.75 -18.77 23.64
C HIS A 417 -4.80 -18.30 22.51
N PHE A 418 -3.86 -17.43 22.86
CA PHE A 418 -2.99 -16.61 21.99
C PHE A 418 -3.65 -15.51 21.16
N LEU A 419 -4.99 -15.42 21.09
CA LEU A 419 -5.63 -14.33 20.36
C LEU A 419 -5.55 -13.02 21.15
N SER A 420 -5.29 -11.92 20.45
CA SER A 420 -5.20 -10.59 21.07
C SER A 420 -6.54 -10.18 21.70
N PRO A 421 -6.54 -9.55 22.90
CA PRO A 421 -7.77 -9.10 23.54
C PRO A 421 -8.42 -7.94 22.77
N HIS A 422 -9.74 -7.86 22.83
CA HIS A 422 -10.61 -6.87 22.15
C HIS A 422 -10.54 -6.84 20.62
N VAL A 423 -9.75 -7.69 19.99
CA VAL A 423 -9.71 -7.85 18.54
C VAL A 423 -10.89 -8.72 18.08
N THR A 424 -11.59 -8.27 17.03
CA THR A 424 -12.54 -9.11 16.30
C THR A 424 -11.78 -10.03 15.37
N TYR A 425 -12.02 -11.33 15.45
CA TYR A 425 -11.40 -12.36 14.61
C TYR A 425 -12.38 -12.87 13.57
N THR A 426 -11.87 -13.20 12.37
CA THR A 426 -12.57 -14.01 11.38
C THR A 426 -11.96 -15.40 11.33
N ILE A 427 -12.82 -16.41 11.42
CA ILE A 427 -12.45 -17.82 11.28
C ILE A 427 -12.58 -18.23 9.82
N TYR A 428 -11.52 -18.82 9.28
CA TYR A 428 -11.43 -19.35 7.94
C TYR A 428 -11.18 -20.85 7.95
N ILE A 429 -11.80 -21.58 7.02
CA ILE A 429 -11.37 -22.93 6.63
C ILE A 429 -10.38 -22.79 5.46
N VAL A 430 -9.21 -23.43 5.56
CA VAL A 430 -8.15 -23.42 4.54
C VAL A 430 -8.05 -24.80 3.91
N PHE A 431 -8.32 -24.88 2.61
CA PHE A 431 -8.44 -26.15 1.89
C PHE A 431 -8.10 -25.98 0.39
N LYS A 432 -7.94 -27.09 -0.32
CA LYS A 432 -7.69 -27.13 -1.76
C LYS A 432 -8.52 -28.24 -2.42
N TYR A 433 -9.14 -27.95 -3.55
CA TYR A 433 -9.95 -28.96 -4.25
C TYR A 433 -9.08 -29.91 -5.07
N CYS A 434 -9.36 -31.22 -4.99
CA CYS A 434 -8.55 -32.26 -5.64
C CYS A 434 -9.07 -32.69 -7.03
N GLY A 435 -10.29 -32.30 -7.43
CA GLY A 435 -10.88 -32.70 -8.71
C GLY A 435 -10.46 -31.85 -9.92
N ARG A 436 -10.88 -32.26 -11.12
CA ARG A 436 -10.44 -31.69 -12.41
C ARG A 436 -11.02 -30.30 -12.75
N SER A 437 -11.95 -29.76 -11.97
CA SER A 437 -12.62 -28.48 -12.23
C SER A 437 -12.83 -27.69 -10.94
N SER A 438 -12.19 -26.53 -10.78
CA SER A 438 -12.29 -25.70 -9.56
C SER A 438 -13.76 -25.43 -9.14
N PRO A 439 -14.22 -25.90 -7.97
CA PRO A 439 -15.48 -25.47 -7.39
C PRO A 439 -15.29 -24.06 -6.84
N LYS A 440 -16.29 -23.21 -7.06
CA LYS A 440 -16.36 -21.84 -6.51
C LYS A 440 -17.32 -21.74 -5.32
N TYR A 441 -17.88 -22.88 -4.95
CA TYR A 441 -18.92 -23.10 -3.95
C TYR A 441 -18.71 -24.47 -3.32
N ILE A 442 -18.87 -24.59 -2.01
CA ILE A 442 -18.67 -25.83 -1.26
C ILE A 442 -19.97 -26.18 -0.52
N PRO A 443 -20.55 -27.38 -0.75
CA PRO A 443 -21.85 -27.75 -0.20
C PRO A 443 -21.76 -28.42 1.19
N PHE A 444 -21.00 -27.87 2.13
CA PHE A 444 -20.98 -28.37 3.52
C PHE A 444 -22.04 -27.71 4.41
N GLU A 445 -22.48 -28.42 5.44
CA GLU A 445 -23.31 -27.86 6.52
C GLU A 445 -22.47 -27.73 7.80
N TYR A 446 -22.63 -26.62 8.53
CA TYR A 446 -21.97 -26.41 9.82
C TYR A 446 -22.88 -25.68 10.81
N LYS A 447 -22.60 -25.82 12.11
CA LYS A 447 -23.24 -25.02 13.17
C LYS A 447 -22.27 -24.75 14.31
N LEU A 448 -22.58 -23.78 15.17
CA LEU A 448 -22.02 -23.76 16.52
C LEU A 448 -22.68 -24.88 17.34
N ALA A 449 -21.96 -25.55 18.23
CA ALA A 449 -22.46 -26.75 18.90
C ALA A 449 -23.74 -26.54 19.74
N GLU A 450 -23.94 -25.31 20.27
CA GLU A 450 -25.13 -24.91 21.03
C GLU A 450 -26.32 -24.48 20.14
N GLU A 451 -26.11 -24.31 18.83
CA GLU A 451 -27.16 -23.89 17.90
C GLU A 451 -28.02 -25.07 17.40
N THR A 452 -29.31 -24.79 17.23
CA THR A 452 -30.31 -25.72 16.66
C THR A 452 -30.40 -25.63 15.14
N HIS A 453 -29.92 -24.53 14.55
CA HIS A 453 -29.99 -24.25 13.12
C HIS A 453 -28.62 -24.48 12.46
N TYR A 454 -28.64 -24.97 11.22
CA TYR A 454 -27.44 -25.27 10.46
C TYR A 454 -27.21 -24.21 9.37
N SER A 455 -25.99 -23.70 9.28
CA SER A 455 -25.53 -22.85 8.19
C SER A 455 -25.15 -23.72 6.99
N ARG A 456 -25.72 -23.41 5.82
CA ARG A 456 -25.53 -24.17 4.58
C ARG A 456 -24.60 -23.45 3.60
N SER A 457 -23.54 -24.16 3.23
CA SER A 457 -22.59 -23.86 2.16
C SER A 457 -21.76 -22.60 2.34
N CYS A 458 -20.69 -22.52 1.56
CA CYS A 458 -19.78 -21.38 1.57
C CYS A 458 -19.20 -21.10 0.18
N ILE A 459 -18.91 -19.82 -0.06
CA ILE A 459 -18.16 -19.36 -1.23
C ILE A 459 -16.66 -19.52 -0.92
N ALA A 460 -15.97 -20.19 -1.83
CA ALA A 460 -14.53 -20.33 -1.82
C ALA A 460 -13.90 -19.21 -2.65
N TYR A 461 -12.83 -18.59 -2.16
CA TYR A 461 -12.01 -17.70 -2.97
C TYR A 461 -10.53 -18.06 -2.84
N ALA A 462 -9.80 -17.94 -3.95
CA ALA A 462 -8.35 -18.08 -3.95
C ALA A 462 -7.74 -16.77 -3.45
N GLU A 463 -6.80 -16.88 -2.51
CA GLU A 463 -6.00 -15.75 -2.04
C GLU A 463 -4.64 -15.67 -2.73
N GLU A 464 -4.13 -16.79 -3.25
CA GLU A 464 -2.87 -16.90 -3.98
C GLU A 464 -3.01 -17.73 -5.28
N ASP A 465 -2.10 -17.53 -6.22
CA ASP A 465 -2.02 -18.26 -7.50
C ASP A 465 -1.62 -19.75 -7.34
N ASP A 466 -1.36 -20.22 -6.11
CA ASP A 466 -0.95 -21.59 -5.82
C ASP A 466 -2.14 -22.59 -5.77
N GLY A 467 -3.37 -22.08 -5.82
CA GLY A 467 -4.60 -22.85 -5.87
C GLY A 467 -5.13 -23.33 -4.52
N TRP A 468 -4.63 -22.83 -3.39
CA TRP A 468 -5.34 -22.93 -2.12
C TRP A 468 -6.53 -21.96 -2.07
N LEU A 469 -7.56 -22.37 -1.35
CA LEU A 469 -8.84 -21.69 -1.23
C LEU A 469 -9.13 -21.45 0.25
N VAL A 470 -9.72 -20.30 0.55
CA VAL A 470 -10.26 -20.03 1.88
C VAL A 470 -11.74 -19.71 1.82
N THR A 471 -12.41 -19.97 2.95
CA THR A 471 -13.83 -19.72 3.14
C THR A 471 -14.04 -19.15 4.55
N LYS A 472 -14.86 -18.11 4.68
CA LYS A 472 -15.22 -17.48 5.96
C LYS A 472 -16.33 -18.28 6.62
N LEU A 473 -16.16 -18.61 7.91
CA LEU A 473 -17.13 -19.36 8.71
C LEU A 473 -17.88 -18.48 9.71
N TYR A 474 -17.14 -17.73 10.52
CA TYR A 474 -17.64 -17.08 11.73
C TYR A 474 -16.78 -15.86 12.09
N GLN A 475 -17.36 -14.86 12.76
CA GLN A 475 -16.58 -13.79 13.41
C GLN A 475 -17.00 -13.62 14.87
N PHE A 476 -16.02 -13.36 15.74
CA PHE A 476 -16.24 -13.08 17.15
C PHE A 476 -15.26 -12.05 17.67
N THR A 477 -15.59 -11.37 18.75
CA THR A 477 -14.66 -10.45 19.44
C THR A 477 -14.11 -11.11 20.68
N ASN A 478 -12.79 -11.15 20.78
CA ASN A 478 -12.08 -11.78 21.90
C ASN A 478 -12.10 -10.87 23.15
N HIS A 479 -13.24 -10.82 23.82
CA HIS A 479 -13.38 -10.18 25.13
C HIS A 479 -12.58 -10.95 26.20
N HIS A 480 -11.95 -10.24 27.14
CA HIS A 480 -11.00 -10.78 28.13
C HIS A 480 -11.42 -12.13 28.74
N GLY A 481 -10.67 -13.18 28.41
CA GLY A 481 -10.85 -14.55 28.92
C GLY A 481 -10.79 -15.60 27.81
N PRO A 482 -10.54 -16.88 28.13
CA PRO A 482 -10.61 -17.96 27.16
C PRO A 482 -12.06 -18.17 26.71
N GLN A 483 -12.38 -17.79 25.48
CA GLN A 483 -13.62 -18.14 24.82
C GLN A 483 -13.43 -19.51 24.15
N ASN A 484 -14.17 -20.50 24.65
CA ASN A 484 -14.18 -21.86 24.12
C ASN A 484 -15.57 -22.16 23.55
N PHE A 485 -15.64 -22.46 22.26
CA PHE A 485 -16.83 -22.98 21.59
C PHE A 485 -16.40 -23.93 20.47
N SER A 486 -17.31 -24.71 19.91
CA SER A 486 -16.98 -25.59 18.78
C SER A 486 -17.89 -25.40 17.59
N ILE A 487 -17.31 -25.50 16.39
CA ILE A 487 -18.03 -25.53 15.11
C ILE A 487 -18.12 -26.99 14.66
N ASP A 488 -19.33 -27.54 14.62
CA ASP A 488 -19.61 -28.88 14.13
C ASP A 488 -19.89 -28.84 12.63
N PHE A 489 -19.08 -29.57 11.84
CA PHE A 489 -19.27 -29.81 10.41
C PHE A 489 -19.94 -31.16 10.20
N LEU A 490 -20.95 -31.20 9.34
CA LEU A 490 -21.88 -32.32 9.23
C LEU A 490 -21.82 -32.98 7.85
N SER A 491 -21.96 -34.29 7.85
CA SER A 491 -22.19 -35.07 6.63
C SER A 491 -23.53 -34.68 6.02
N ARG A 492 -23.52 -34.25 4.75
CA ARG A 492 -24.75 -34.03 4.00
C ARG A 492 -25.46 -35.37 3.75
N ASN A 493 -26.73 -35.48 4.12
CA ASN A 493 -27.55 -36.64 3.76
C ASN A 493 -27.45 -36.89 2.25
N GLN A 494 -27.22 -38.14 1.86
CA GLN A 494 -27.03 -38.51 0.46
C GLN A 494 -28.21 -38.04 -0.39
N ILE A 495 -27.95 -37.16 -1.35
CA ILE A 495 -28.79 -37.09 -2.54
C ILE A 495 -28.73 -38.49 -3.17
N PRO A 496 -29.85 -39.13 -3.56
CA PRO A 496 -29.81 -40.42 -4.22
C PRO A 496 -28.90 -40.36 -5.44
N LEU A 497 -27.71 -40.98 -5.31
CA LEU A 497 -26.75 -41.10 -6.38
C LEU A 497 -27.23 -42.23 -7.28
N ASP A 498 -27.82 -41.89 -8.43
CA ASP A 498 -27.71 -42.77 -9.58
C ASP A 498 -26.21 -43.02 -9.80
N HIS A 499 -25.79 -44.27 -9.60
CA HIS A 499 -24.38 -44.69 -9.51
C HIS A 499 -23.52 -44.44 -10.77
N GLN A 500 -24.05 -43.79 -11.80
CA GLN A 500 -23.43 -43.67 -13.13
C GLN A 500 -22.35 -42.58 -13.26
N PHE A 501 -22.18 -41.67 -12.29
CA PHE A 501 -21.29 -40.49 -12.48
C PHE A 501 -20.13 -40.32 -11.50
N GLY A 502 -20.02 -41.11 -10.42
CA GLY A 502 -18.74 -41.34 -9.71
C GLY A 502 -17.92 -40.12 -9.24
N PHE A 503 -18.55 -38.99 -8.90
CA PHE A 503 -17.84 -37.80 -8.41
C PHE A 503 -17.79 -37.76 -6.88
N GLU A 504 -16.68 -38.22 -6.29
CA GLU A 504 -16.32 -37.91 -4.90
C GLU A 504 -15.72 -36.49 -4.85
N GLU A 505 -16.38 -35.55 -4.17
CA GLU A 505 -15.79 -34.22 -3.91
C GLU A 505 -14.77 -34.32 -2.76
N GLU A 506 -13.53 -34.66 -3.11
CA GLU A 506 -12.39 -34.67 -2.19
C GLU A 506 -11.70 -33.30 -2.11
N PHE A 507 -11.46 -32.83 -0.88
CA PHE A 507 -10.77 -31.59 -0.56
C PHE A 507 -9.56 -31.88 0.32
N ALA A 508 -8.39 -31.35 -0.04
CA ALA A 508 -7.21 -31.31 0.80
C ALA A 508 -7.38 -30.19 1.84
N PHE A 509 -7.75 -30.54 3.07
CA PHE A 509 -7.95 -29.62 4.18
C PHE A 509 -6.67 -29.44 4.99
N GLU A 510 -6.17 -28.20 5.11
CA GLU A 510 -4.95 -27.88 5.87
C GLU A 510 -5.25 -27.56 7.34
N GLY A 511 -6.31 -26.79 7.58
CA GLY A 511 -6.63 -26.31 8.93
C GLY A 511 -7.53 -25.09 8.98
N ILE A 512 -7.65 -24.53 10.18
CA ILE A 512 -8.52 -23.40 10.50
C ILE A 512 -7.68 -22.19 10.86
N GLU A 513 -7.92 -21.06 10.21
CA GLU A 513 -7.19 -19.82 10.43
C GLU A 513 -8.05 -18.74 11.11
N PHE A 514 -7.49 -18.13 12.14
CA PHE A 514 -8.03 -17.03 12.92
C PHE A 514 -7.25 -15.79 12.55
N ARG A 515 -7.81 -14.95 11.67
CA ARG A 515 -7.20 -13.67 11.30
C ARG A 515 -7.90 -12.53 12.02
N PRO A 516 -7.15 -11.55 12.58
CA PRO A 516 -7.72 -10.27 12.97
C PRO A 516 -8.57 -9.71 11.82
N LEU A 517 -9.74 -9.16 12.17
CA LEU A 517 -10.60 -8.49 11.21
C LEU A 517 -9.90 -7.21 10.77
N GLU A 518 -9.28 -7.26 9.60
CA GLU A 518 -8.81 -6.07 8.93
C GLU A 518 -10.00 -5.11 8.76
N ASN A 519 -10.05 -4.09 9.62
CA ASN A 519 -10.67 -2.84 9.25
C ASN A 519 -9.99 -2.43 7.96
N VAL A 520 -10.70 -2.55 6.83
CA VAL A 520 -10.34 -1.93 5.56
C VAL A 520 -10.34 -0.43 5.79
N THR A 521 -9.22 0.05 6.33
CA THR A 521 -8.77 1.41 6.25
C THR A 521 -8.38 1.64 4.79
N CYS A 522 -9.40 1.78 3.92
CA CYS A 522 -9.33 2.88 2.96
C CYS A 522 -8.86 4.09 3.76
N GLY A 523 -7.80 4.76 3.30
CA GLY A 523 -7.01 5.73 4.05
C GLY A 523 -7.76 6.96 4.54
N ASN A 524 -8.67 6.75 5.49
CA ASN A 524 -9.34 7.74 6.30
C ASN A 524 -8.74 7.61 7.69
N GLN A 525 -7.56 8.21 7.86
CA GLN A 525 -7.37 8.95 9.10
C GLN A 525 -8.61 9.82 9.26
N GLU A 526 -9.30 9.71 10.39
CA GLU A 526 -10.24 10.75 10.80
C GLU A 526 -9.43 12.00 11.12
N ARG A 527 -9.03 12.72 10.06
CA ARG A 527 -8.75 14.15 10.17
C ARG A 527 -10.02 14.72 10.79
N LYS A 528 -9.89 15.20 12.03
CA LYS A 528 -10.82 16.20 12.55
C LYS A 528 -10.79 17.34 11.55
N VAL A 529 -11.78 17.37 10.66
CA VAL A 529 -12.00 18.47 9.74
C VAL A 529 -12.29 19.67 10.62
N LYS A 530 -11.27 20.50 10.83
CA LYS A 530 -11.52 21.91 11.14
C LYS A 530 -12.50 22.40 10.09
N VAL A 531 -13.52 23.12 10.53
CA VAL A 531 -14.40 23.85 9.61
C VAL A 531 -13.55 24.96 8.99
N GLU A 532 -12.85 24.62 7.92
CA GLU A 532 -12.29 25.61 7.00
C GLU A 532 -13.45 26.13 6.16
N THR A 533 -13.80 27.38 6.43
CA THR A 533 -14.72 28.17 5.65
C THR A 533 -14.14 28.46 4.27
N ASP A 534 -15.04 28.59 3.29
CA ASP A 534 -14.84 29.24 2.00
C ASP A 534 -13.97 28.53 0.95
N SER A 535 -14.59 27.55 0.30
CA SER A 535 -14.78 27.59 -1.16
C SER A 535 -15.92 26.67 -1.58
N GLU A 536 -17.16 27.19 -1.63
CA GLU A 536 -18.32 26.43 -2.13
C GLU A 536 -18.19 26.14 -3.64
N PRO A 537 -18.14 24.87 -4.10
CA PRO A 537 -18.31 24.57 -5.51
C PRO A 537 -19.74 24.92 -5.94
N ASN A 538 -19.89 25.40 -7.17
CA ASN A 538 -21.16 25.91 -7.67
C ASN A 538 -22.14 24.75 -7.96
N LEU A 539 -22.79 24.24 -6.91
CA LEU A 539 -23.58 23.00 -6.84
C LEU A 539 -24.67 22.84 -7.91
N LEU A 540 -25.06 23.93 -8.58
CA LEU A 540 -25.96 23.94 -9.72
C LEU A 540 -25.29 23.37 -11.00
N MET A 541 -24.02 23.73 -11.26
CA MET A 541 -23.34 23.44 -12.52
C MET A 541 -23.10 21.94 -12.73
N ASP A 542 -22.69 21.21 -11.67
CA ASP A 542 -22.32 19.79 -11.75
C ASP A 542 -23.50 18.81 -12.02
N PHE A 543 -24.73 19.29 -11.84
CA PHE A 543 -25.95 18.50 -11.97
C PHE A 543 -27.02 19.12 -12.89
N LYS A 544 -26.79 20.31 -13.47
CA LYS A 544 -27.75 21.00 -14.35
C LYS A 544 -28.20 20.09 -15.49
N ASP A 545 -27.25 19.52 -16.21
CA ASP A 545 -27.47 18.62 -17.34
C ASP A 545 -28.31 17.39 -16.96
N LEU A 546 -28.23 16.91 -15.71
CA LEU A 546 -29.01 15.77 -15.22
C LEU A 546 -30.42 16.17 -14.74
N ILE A 547 -30.59 17.40 -14.27
CA ILE A 547 -31.90 17.97 -13.94
C ILE A 547 -32.68 18.26 -15.23
N GLU A 548 -32.00 18.70 -16.30
CA GLU A 548 -32.59 18.89 -17.63
C GLU A 548 -33.03 17.56 -18.30
N LEU A 549 -32.47 16.42 -17.88
CA LEU A 549 -32.91 15.08 -18.30
C LEU A 549 -34.07 14.50 -17.45
N SER A 550 -34.57 15.25 -16.44
CA SER A 550 -35.74 14.86 -15.65
C SER A 550 -37.03 14.96 -16.45
N LYS A 551 -37.92 13.96 -16.34
CA LYS A 551 -39.31 14.08 -16.82
C LYS A 551 -40.17 14.96 -15.92
N ASP A 552 -39.85 15.00 -14.62
CA ASP A 552 -40.58 15.80 -13.63
C ASP A 552 -40.00 17.22 -13.62
N TYR A 553 -40.87 18.24 -13.57
CA TYR A 553 -40.44 19.64 -13.47
C TYR A 553 -39.98 19.96 -12.04
N ILE A 554 -38.68 19.83 -11.79
CA ILE A 554 -38.08 20.03 -10.47
C ILE A 554 -37.92 21.52 -10.20
N GLN A 555 -38.81 22.11 -9.40
CA GLN A 555 -38.61 23.44 -8.83
C GLN A 555 -37.91 23.35 -7.47
N TRP A 556 -37.05 24.33 -7.20
CA TRP A 556 -36.47 24.61 -5.89
C TRP A 556 -36.29 26.12 -5.74
N THR A 557 -36.40 26.64 -4.53
CA THR A 557 -36.16 28.05 -4.20
C THR A 557 -34.84 28.25 -3.46
N THR A 558 -34.30 27.20 -2.82
CA THR A 558 -33.05 27.26 -2.05
C THR A 558 -32.06 26.15 -2.44
N LYS A 559 -30.75 26.40 -2.24
CA LYS A 559 -29.69 25.36 -2.36
C LYS A 559 -29.99 24.14 -1.47
N LYS A 560 -30.63 24.34 -0.31
CA LYS A 560 -30.97 23.31 0.66
C LYS A 560 -32.10 22.41 0.17
N GLU A 561 -33.12 22.97 -0.48
CA GLU A 561 -34.16 22.21 -1.20
C GLU A 561 -33.56 21.41 -2.36
N LEU A 562 -32.73 22.03 -3.20
CA LEU A 562 -32.05 21.34 -4.30
C LEU A 562 -31.24 20.13 -3.80
N TYR A 563 -30.45 20.31 -2.74
CA TYR A 563 -29.70 19.21 -2.12
C TYR A 563 -30.62 18.11 -1.57
N PHE A 564 -31.74 18.47 -0.95
CA PHE A 564 -32.73 17.51 -0.46
C PHE A 564 -33.38 16.72 -1.60
N LEU A 565 -33.75 17.38 -2.70
CA LEU A 565 -34.34 16.77 -3.90
C LEU A 565 -33.35 15.83 -4.58
N LEU A 566 -32.09 16.25 -4.78
CA LEU A 566 -31.01 15.41 -5.30
C LEU A 566 -30.72 14.19 -4.40
N ARG A 567 -30.83 14.34 -3.07
CA ARG A 567 -30.69 13.24 -2.08
C ARG A 567 -31.88 12.28 -2.08
N LYS A 568 -33.10 12.78 -2.30
CA LYS A 568 -34.34 11.99 -2.40
C LYS A 568 -34.34 11.16 -3.69
N GLY A 569 -33.90 11.77 -4.79
CA GLY A 569 -33.81 11.18 -6.11
C GLY A 569 -35.09 11.34 -6.95
N PHE A 570 -34.93 11.16 -8.25
CA PHE A 570 -35.95 11.38 -9.30
C PHE A 570 -35.63 10.56 -10.56
N LEU A 571 -36.55 10.53 -11.53
CA LEU A 571 -36.37 9.82 -12.80
C LEU A 571 -35.75 10.71 -13.88
N ILE A 572 -34.71 10.19 -14.55
CA ILE A 572 -34.02 10.79 -15.70
C ILE A 572 -34.05 9.85 -16.92
N ASP A 573 -33.88 10.41 -18.12
CA ASP A 573 -33.98 9.69 -19.42
C ASP A 573 -35.31 8.94 -19.61
N GLY A 574 -36.30 9.25 -18.77
CA GLY A 574 -37.63 8.72 -18.82
C GLY A 574 -37.92 7.44 -18.03
N ASP A 575 -36.91 6.73 -17.52
CA ASP A 575 -37.08 5.53 -16.68
C ASP A 575 -35.93 5.21 -15.70
N LYS A 576 -34.79 5.92 -15.71
CA LYS A 576 -33.64 5.65 -14.83
C LYS A 576 -33.73 6.47 -13.53
N TRP A 577 -33.42 5.90 -12.37
CA TRP A 577 -33.52 6.62 -11.08
C TRP A 577 -32.17 7.22 -10.66
N PHE A 578 -32.10 8.54 -10.57
CA PHE A 578 -30.92 9.29 -10.15
C PHE A 578 -31.00 9.72 -8.68
N SER A 579 -29.86 9.81 -8.00
CA SER A 579 -29.72 10.48 -6.70
C SER A 579 -28.25 10.84 -6.41
N ILE A 580 -27.98 11.60 -5.34
CA ILE A 580 -26.59 11.85 -4.87
C ILE A 580 -26.30 11.18 -3.51
N SER A 581 -25.03 10.85 -3.30
CA SER A 581 -24.50 10.37 -2.02
C SER A 581 -24.37 11.50 -0.97
N LYS A 582 -23.95 11.16 0.26
CA LYS A 582 -23.60 12.18 1.27
C LYS A 582 -22.48 13.11 0.77
N ASN A 583 -21.54 12.58 -0.01
CA ASN A 583 -20.32 13.26 -0.47
C ASN A 583 -20.47 13.76 -1.92
N MET A 584 -21.67 14.23 -2.31
CA MET A 584 -22.03 14.74 -3.64
C MET A 584 -21.88 13.78 -4.85
N LYS A 585 -21.21 12.63 -4.73
CA LYS A 585 -21.03 11.68 -5.86
C LYS A 585 -22.38 11.13 -6.37
N LYS A 586 -22.52 11.09 -7.71
CA LYS A 586 -23.68 10.60 -8.47
C LYS A 586 -24.00 9.13 -8.15
N ARG A 587 -25.28 8.79 -7.99
CA ARG A 587 -25.83 7.43 -7.88
C ARG A 587 -26.88 7.23 -8.96
N LEU A 588 -26.93 6.05 -9.55
CA LEU A 588 -27.85 5.68 -10.61
C LEU A 588 -28.46 4.31 -10.30
N MET A 589 -29.76 4.13 -10.54
CA MET A 589 -30.38 2.82 -10.59
C MET A 589 -31.08 2.66 -11.94
N ILE A 590 -30.82 1.54 -12.60
CA ILE A 590 -31.35 1.21 -13.92
C ILE A 590 -32.45 0.15 -13.73
N PRO A 591 -33.68 0.34 -14.25
CA PRO A 591 -34.80 -0.56 -14.02
C PRO A 591 -34.62 -1.89 -14.77
N ALA A 592 -35.09 -2.97 -14.17
CA ALA A 592 -34.97 -4.32 -14.72
C ALA A 592 -35.59 -4.50 -16.12
N SER A 593 -36.60 -3.70 -16.46
CA SER A 593 -37.25 -3.68 -17.79
C SER A 593 -36.36 -3.20 -18.94
N THR A 594 -35.23 -2.55 -18.67
CA THR A 594 -34.34 -2.03 -19.73
C THR A 594 -33.27 -3.02 -20.20
N PHE A 595 -33.02 -4.09 -19.43
CA PHE A 595 -31.93 -5.03 -19.69
C PHE A 595 -32.33 -6.51 -19.63
N LEU A 596 -33.58 -6.83 -19.28
CA LEU A 596 -34.13 -8.19 -19.29
C LEU A 596 -35.05 -8.40 -20.49
N ASP A 597 -34.93 -9.57 -21.12
CA ASP A 597 -35.69 -9.94 -22.32
C ASP A 597 -37.17 -10.23 -21.99
N THR A 598 -38.10 -9.53 -22.67
CA THR A 598 -39.55 -9.65 -22.46
C THR A 598 -40.14 -11.02 -22.84
N THR A 599 -39.39 -11.87 -23.56
CA THR A 599 -39.80 -13.27 -23.83
C THR A 599 -39.66 -14.17 -22.59
N ASP A 600 -38.75 -13.83 -21.68
CA ASP A 600 -38.41 -14.61 -20.49
C ASP A 600 -38.93 -13.98 -19.19
N TRP A 601 -39.46 -12.77 -19.29
CA TRP A 601 -39.74 -11.88 -18.16
C TRP A 601 -41.02 -11.06 -18.37
N LYS A 602 -41.88 -11.03 -17.36
CA LYS A 602 -43.11 -10.22 -17.35
C LYS A 602 -42.94 -8.98 -16.50
N CYS A 603 -43.05 -7.82 -17.14
CA CYS A 603 -43.22 -6.53 -16.46
C CYS A 603 -44.61 -6.49 -15.79
N ASN A 604 -44.63 -6.28 -14.47
CA ASN A 604 -45.85 -6.06 -13.70
C ASN A 604 -45.82 -4.66 -13.09
N SER A 605 -46.95 -3.95 -13.15
CA SER A 605 -47.13 -2.70 -12.41
C SER A 605 -47.18 -2.99 -10.91
N VAL A 606 -46.58 -2.12 -10.10
CA VAL A 606 -46.60 -2.17 -8.64
C VAL A 606 -46.79 -0.76 -8.05
N PRO A 607 -47.41 -0.62 -6.88
CA PRO A 607 -47.60 0.67 -6.23
C PRO A 607 -46.28 1.43 -6.01
N GLU A 608 -46.34 2.76 -6.07
CA GLU A 608 -45.19 3.66 -5.81
C GLU A 608 -44.56 3.46 -4.42
N SER A 609 -45.34 2.98 -3.45
CA SER A 609 -44.86 2.61 -2.11
C SER A 609 -44.01 1.33 -2.09
N GLN A 610 -43.95 0.58 -3.20
CA GLN A 610 -43.31 -0.74 -3.30
C GLN A 610 -42.18 -0.83 -4.34
N SER A 611 -42.04 0.12 -5.26
CA SER A 611 -40.96 0.16 -6.26
C SER A 611 -40.68 1.60 -6.72
N ARG A 612 -39.40 1.93 -6.92
CA ARG A 612 -38.96 3.24 -7.44
C ARG A 612 -39.38 3.50 -8.89
N PHE A 613 -39.67 2.44 -9.65
CA PHE A 613 -39.95 2.52 -11.08
C PHE A 613 -41.42 2.31 -11.44
N LYS A 614 -42.29 2.04 -10.46
CA LYS A 614 -43.72 1.65 -10.64
C LYS A 614 -43.96 0.37 -11.47
N VAL A 615 -42.89 -0.21 -12.02
CA VAL A 615 -42.84 -1.47 -12.77
C VAL A 615 -41.72 -2.31 -12.19
N VAL A 616 -41.96 -3.61 -12.07
CA VAL A 616 -40.94 -4.61 -11.68
C VAL A 616 -41.05 -5.82 -12.57
N THR A 617 -39.93 -6.51 -12.78
CA THR A 617 -39.85 -7.57 -13.77
C THR A 617 -39.81 -8.94 -13.08
N LYS A 618 -40.77 -9.83 -13.39
CA LYS A 618 -40.92 -11.17 -12.79
C LYS A 618 -40.53 -12.25 -13.80
N SER A 619 -39.70 -13.22 -13.38
CA SER A 619 -39.23 -14.29 -14.28
C SER A 619 -40.35 -15.24 -14.70
N LEU A 620 -40.46 -15.51 -16.00
CA LEU A 620 -41.37 -16.48 -16.61
C LEU A 620 -40.68 -17.82 -16.89
N LYS A 621 -39.44 -17.80 -17.37
CA LYS A 621 -38.66 -19.02 -17.61
C LYS A 621 -37.94 -19.51 -16.35
N ARG A 622 -37.52 -20.78 -16.41
CA ARG A 622 -36.64 -21.41 -15.41
C ARG A 622 -35.18 -21.32 -15.90
N TYR A 623 -34.26 -21.15 -14.95
CA TYR A 623 -32.80 -21.44 -15.00
C TYR A 623 -31.75 -20.35 -15.37
N SER A 624 -32.01 -19.28 -16.14
CA SER A 624 -30.98 -18.23 -16.40
C SER A 624 -31.54 -16.88 -16.91
N PHE A 625 -30.76 -15.77 -16.82
CA PHE A 625 -31.12 -14.48 -17.43
C PHE A 625 -29.90 -13.58 -17.73
N GLU A 626 -29.77 -13.08 -18.95
CA GLU A 626 -28.71 -12.15 -19.34
C GLU A 626 -29.03 -10.71 -18.95
N ILE A 627 -28.02 -9.90 -18.57
CA ILE A 627 -28.14 -8.45 -18.32
C ILE A 627 -27.20 -7.69 -19.26
N ARG A 628 -27.76 -7.17 -20.34
CA ARG A 628 -27.01 -6.29 -21.26
C ARG A 628 -27.16 -4.84 -20.81
N LEU A 629 -26.16 -4.34 -20.09
CA LEU A 629 -26.21 -3.01 -19.47
C LEU A 629 -25.20 -2.05 -20.11
N LYS A 630 -25.69 -1.07 -20.86
CA LYS A 630 -24.87 0.01 -21.40
C LYS A 630 -24.79 1.17 -20.40
N ALA A 631 -23.65 1.31 -19.73
CA ALA A 631 -23.43 2.39 -18.77
C ALA A 631 -22.93 3.66 -19.50
N ASP A 632 -23.78 4.68 -19.61
CA ASP A 632 -23.40 5.96 -20.20
C ASP A 632 -22.43 6.73 -19.28
N SER A 633 -21.23 7.00 -19.79
CA SER A 633 -20.18 7.76 -19.11
C SER A 633 -20.56 9.20 -18.77
N LYS A 634 -21.62 9.77 -19.35
CA LYS A 634 -22.15 11.10 -19.02
C LYS A 634 -22.93 11.10 -17.69
N ILE A 635 -23.56 9.98 -17.33
CA ILE A 635 -24.47 9.88 -16.19
C ILE A 635 -23.74 9.45 -14.92
N LEU A 636 -22.70 8.63 -15.03
CA LEU A 636 -21.82 8.28 -13.91
C LEU A 636 -20.70 9.32 -13.72
N SER A 637 -20.15 9.43 -12.51
CA SER A 637 -19.03 10.35 -12.26
C SER A 637 -17.72 9.82 -12.88
N PRO A 638 -16.98 10.63 -13.66
CA PRO A 638 -15.67 10.25 -14.17
C PRO A 638 -14.68 9.87 -13.07
N GLN A 639 -13.70 9.01 -13.39
CA GLN A 639 -12.64 8.56 -12.47
C GLN A 639 -13.14 7.98 -11.12
N THR A 640 -14.44 7.65 -11.04
CA THR A 640 -15.08 7.19 -9.81
C THR A 640 -15.32 5.68 -9.93
N LYS A 641 -14.93 4.94 -8.90
CA LYS A 641 -15.20 3.51 -8.80
C LYS A 641 -16.60 3.30 -8.21
N TYR A 642 -17.39 2.46 -8.86
CA TYR A 642 -18.76 2.14 -8.47
C TYR A 642 -18.87 0.70 -8.00
N SER A 643 -19.72 0.46 -7.01
CA SER A 643 -20.21 -0.88 -6.64
C SER A 643 -21.59 -1.10 -7.25
N CYS A 644 -21.80 -2.27 -7.85
CA CYS A 644 -23.04 -2.65 -8.53
C CYS A 644 -23.85 -3.59 -7.62
N HIS A 645 -25.12 -3.26 -7.37
CA HIS A 645 -26.02 -4.01 -6.49
C HIS A 645 -27.28 -4.43 -7.25
N LEU A 646 -27.61 -5.73 -7.22
CA LEU A 646 -28.85 -6.26 -7.78
C LEU A 646 -29.95 -6.16 -6.71
N ILE A 647 -31.09 -5.57 -7.06
CA ILE A 647 -32.23 -5.38 -6.15
C ILE A 647 -33.39 -6.30 -6.55
N PHE A 648 -33.82 -7.18 -5.65
CA PHE A 648 -34.74 -8.29 -5.95
C PHE A 648 -35.64 -8.70 -4.77
N LYS A 649 -36.68 -9.48 -5.04
CA LYS A 649 -37.56 -10.17 -4.08
C LYS A 649 -37.70 -11.63 -4.48
N LEU A 650 -37.69 -12.53 -3.49
CA LEU A 650 -37.93 -13.96 -3.68
C LEU A 650 -39.43 -14.25 -3.86
N PRO A 651 -39.81 -15.42 -4.44
CA PRO A 651 -41.21 -15.81 -4.58
C PRO A 651 -41.83 -16.20 -3.22
N ASP A 652 -43.07 -15.78 -2.97
CA ASP A 652 -43.79 -16.03 -1.70
C ASP A 652 -43.93 -17.53 -1.36
N THR A 653 -43.93 -18.40 -2.38
CA THR A 653 -44.07 -19.86 -2.23
C THR A 653 -42.77 -20.62 -2.00
N TYR A 654 -41.61 -19.95 -2.08
CA TYR A 654 -40.28 -20.58 -1.96
C TYR A 654 -39.39 -19.80 -1.00
N ALA A 655 -39.65 -19.93 0.30
CA ALA A 655 -38.77 -19.48 1.38
C ALA A 655 -37.40 -20.20 1.43
N SER A 656 -37.16 -21.16 0.52
CA SER A 656 -35.95 -21.98 0.44
C SER A 656 -35.32 -21.97 -0.96
N PHE A 657 -35.13 -20.78 -1.56
CA PHE A 657 -34.15 -20.65 -2.64
C PHE A 657 -32.75 -20.80 -2.06
N GLU A 658 -32.14 -21.97 -2.22
CA GLU A 658 -30.74 -22.24 -1.92
C GLU A 658 -29.96 -22.32 -3.23
N GLY A 659 -28.79 -21.67 -3.35
CA GLY A 659 -27.97 -21.79 -4.56
C GLY A 659 -27.06 -20.60 -4.89
N PRO A 660 -25.85 -20.83 -5.44
CA PRO A 660 -25.01 -19.79 -6.02
C PRO A 660 -25.42 -19.47 -7.47
N MET A 661 -25.82 -18.23 -7.73
CA MET A 661 -25.87 -17.68 -9.09
C MET A 661 -24.45 -17.34 -9.55
N VAL A 662 -24.04 -17.76 -10.75
CA VAL A 662 -22.71 -17.47 -11.30
C VAL A 662 -22.82 -16.27 -12.25
N ILE A 663 -21.92 -15.29 -12.08
CA ILE A 663 -21.76 -14.21 -13.05
C ILE A 663 -20.57 -14.52 -13.96
N GLY A 664 -20.79 -14.43 -15.27
CA GLY A 664 -19.75 -14.14 -16.24
C GLY A 664 -19.78 -12.65 -16.60
N ILE A 665 -18.62 -12.01 -16.65
CA ILE A 665 -18.50 -10.63 -17.13
C ILE A 665 -17.86 -10.70 -18.52
N ASP A 666 -18.45 -9.97 -19.47
CA ASP A 666 -17.99 -9.92 -20.86
C ASP A 666 -17.69 -8.45 -21.21
N ASP A 667 -16.40 -8.11 -21.22
CA ASP A 667 -15.90 -6.75 -21.45
C ASP A 667 -15.49 -6.48 -22.91
N GLY A 668 -15.79 -7.42 -23.81
CA GLY A 668 -15.53 -7.32 -25.24
C GLY A 668 -14.07 -7.58 -25.66
N TYR A 669 -13.12 -7.66 -24.73
CA TYR A 669 -11.71 -7.95 -25.05
C TYR A 669 -11.25 -9.33 -24.58
N LYS A 670 -11.84 -9.87 -23.49
CA LYS A 670 -11.71 -11.27 -23.08
C LYS A 670 -12.94 -11.71 -22.29
N CYS A 671 -13.42 -12.94 -22.52
CA CYS A 671 -14.45 -13.53 -21.67
C CYS A 671 -13.84 -13.92 -20.32
N HIS A 672 -13.75 -12.95 -19.41
CA HIS A 672 -13.32 -13.17 -18.04
C HIS A 672 -14.45 -13.84 -17.26
N LEU A 673 -14.44 -15.18 -17.27
CA LEU A 673 -15.19 -16.04 -16.35
C LEU A 673 -14.67 -15.89 -14.91
N LEU A 674 -14.79 -14.67 -14.36
CA LEU A 674 -14.64 -14.35 -12.94
C LEU A 674 -15.90 -14.81 -12.20
N PRO A 675 -15.86 -15.97 -11.53
CA PRO A 675 -17.03 -16.60 -10.95
C PRO A 675 -17.45 -15.91 -9.67
N LEU A 676 -18.16 -14.79 -9.80
CA LEU A 676 -18.88 -14.24 -8.66
C LEU A 676 -20.10 -15.12 -8.42
N SER A 677 -19.90 -16.14 -7.58
CA SER A 677 -20.96 -16.96 -7.00
C SER A 677 -21.71 -16.13 -5.97
N ILE A 678 -22.96 -15.82 -6.25
CA ILE A 678 -23.82 -14.97 -5.43
C ILE A 678 -24.97 -15.80 -4.90
N CYS A 679 -25.06 -15.93 -3.58
CA CYS A 679 -26.25 -16.49 -2.95
C CYS A 679 -27.39 -15.48 -3.07
N LEU A 680 -28.62 -15.95 -3.29
CA LEU A 680 -29.83 -15.11 -3.19
C LEU A 680 -30.74 -15.51 -2.01
N ASN A 681 -30.28 -16.45 -1.18
CA ASN A 681 -30.98 -16.98 0.00
C ASN A 681 -31.02 -15.96 1.15
N THR A 682 -32.13 -15.93 1.90
CA THR A 682 -32.32 -15.21 3.16
C THR A 682 -31.57 -15.83 4.35
N HIS A 683 -31.34 -17.15 4.33
CA HIS A 683 -30.81 -17.91 5.48
C HIS A 683 -29.29 -18.09 5.51
N CYS A 684 -28.54 -17.59 4.52
CA CYS A 684 -27.07 -17.59 4.52
C CYS A 684 -26.53 -16.44 5.39
N HIS A 685 -26.79 -16.48 6.70
CA HIS A 685 -26.32 -15.47 7.65
C HIS A 685 -24.79 -15.48 7.83
N PRO A 686 -24.13 -14.31 7.79
CA PRO A 686 -22.89 -14.09 8.53
C PRO A 686 -23.20 -13.93 10.02
N PRO A 687 -22.61 -14.73 10.93
CA PRO A 687 -22.78 -14.52 12.36
C PRO A 687 -21.73 -13.50 12.85
N ILE A 688 -22.17 -12.28 13.18
CA ILE A 688 -21.33 -11.12 13.55
C ILE A 688 -22.19 -10.09 14.35
N VAL A 689 -22.04 -9.79 15.65
CA VAL A 689 -21.47 -10.45 16.84
C VAL A 689 -22.41 -10.05 18.02
N GLY A 690 -22.63 -10.90 19.03
CA GLY A 690 -23.36 -10.52 20.25
C GLY A 690 -23.28 -11.60 21.34
N SER A 691 -22.89 -11.23 22.56
CA SER A 691 -22.66 -12.15 23.68
C SER A 691 -23.95 -12.81 24.20
N HIS A 692 -23.89 -14.10 24.53
CA HIS A 692 -24.89 -14.75 25.38
C HIS A 692 -24.83 -14.15 26.79
N GLY A 693 -25.63 -13.10 27.03
CA GLY A 693 -25.45 -12.31 28.25
C GLY A 693 -26.42 -11.15 28.50
N ASP A 694 -27.67 -11.19 28.05
CA ASP A 694 -28.83 -10.86 28.91
C ASP A 694 -30.17 -11.25 28.28
N LYS A 695 -31.14 -11.74 29.06
CA LYS A 695 -32.45 -12.19 28.56
C LYS A 695 -33.52 -11.07 28.50
N ARG A 696 -33.12 -9.80 28.61
CA ARG A 696 -34.06 -8.65 28.71
C ARG A 696 -33.61 -7.37 27.98
N SER A 697 -33.47 -7.43 26.66
CA SER A 697 -33.51 -6.23 25.81
C SER A 697 -34.04 -6.54 24.40
N THR A 698 -34.86 -5.66 23.86
CA THR A 698 -35.41 -5.75 22.50
C THR A 698 -34.33 -5.60 21.42
N PRO A 699 -34.43 -6.28 20.28
CA PRO A 699 -33.36 -6.32 19.28
C PRO A 699 -33.23 -5.00 18.52
N GLY A 700 -32.12 -4.28 18.75
CA GLY A 700 -31.68 -3.17 17.93
C GLY A 700 -31.04 -3.63 16.60
N PRO A 701 -30.90 -2.74 15.60
CA PRO A 701 -30.42 -3.12 14.26
C PRO A 701 -28.94 -3.52 14.26
N LEU A 702 -28.70 -4.82 14.07
CA LEU A 702 -27.39 -5.45 13.89
C LEU A 702 -26.55 -4.70 12.83
N GLN A 703 -25.38 -4.15 13.23
CA GLN A 703 -24.47 -3.46 12.31
C GLN A 703 -23.60 -4.45 11.50
N ALA A 704 -24.24 -5.22 10.62
CA ALA A 704 -23.55 -6.11 9.69
C ALA A 704 -22.68 -5.31 8.70
N ARG A 705 -21.35 -5.40 8.83
CA ARG A 705 -20.41 -4.89 7.81
C ARG A 705 -20.62 -5.56 6.45
N LYS A 706 -20.09 -4.93 5.39
CA LYS A 706 -20.32 -5.37 4.00
C LYS A 706 -19.40 -6.55 3.66
N MET A 707 -19.99 -7.71 3.37
CA MET A 707 -19.34 -8.76 2.58
C MET A 707 -19.92 -8.73 1.16
N LYS A 708 -19.04 -8.85 0.17
CA LYS A 708 -19.38 -8.89 -1.26
C LYS A 708 -20.08 -10.23 -1.57
N GLY A 709 -21.14 -10.23 -2.39
CA GLY A 709 -21.88 -11.45 -2.75
C GLY A 709 -22.95 -11.95 -1.75
N HIS A 710 -23.15 -11.31 -0.59
CA HIS A 710 -24.22 -11.68 0.36
C HIS A 710 -25.45 -10.77 0.23
N PRO A 711 -26.68 -11.33 0.12
CA PRO A 711 -27.92 -10.57 0.20
C PRO A 711 -28.12 -9.87 1.53
N LYS A 712 -28.76 -8.71 1.50
CA LYS A 712 -29.24 -7.97 2.67
C LYS A 712 -30.67 -7.52 2.46
N GLN A 713 -31.51 -7.68 3.48
CA GLN A 713 -32.84 -7.10 3.47
C GLN A 713 -32.76 -5.59 3.72
N ARG A 714 -33.49 -4.83 2.91
CA ARG A 714 -33.62 -3.38 2.98
C ARG A 714 -34.86 -2.99 3.78
N LYS A 715 -34.90 -1.75 4.26
CA LYS A 715 -36.05 -1.19 4.99
C LYS A 715 -37.34 -1.08 4.16
N ASP A 716 -37.21 -1.10 2.83
CA ASP A 716 -38.32 -1.10 1.86
C ASP A 716 -38.81 -2.52 1.51
N GLY A 717 -38.32 -3.55 2.22
CA GLY A 717 -38.71 -4.95 2.03
C GLY A 717 -38.10 -5.63 0.81
N TRP A 718 -37.21 -4.96 0.06
CA TRP A 718 -36.42 -5.59 -1.00
C TRP A 718 -35.16 -6.25 -0.44
N MET A 719 -34.60 -7.20 -1.20
CA MET A 719 -33.26 -7.72 -0.99
C MET A 719 -32.28 -6.99 -1.91
N GLU A 720 -31.06 -6.74 -1.45
CA GLU A 720 -29.94 -6.26 -2.27
C GLU A 720 -28.72 -7.13 -2.14
N VAL A 721 -27.98 -7.33 -3.24
CA VAL A 721 -26.69 -8.03 -3.21
C VAL A 721 -25.65 -7.34 -4.09
N GLN A 722 -24.47 -7.05 -3.53
CA GLN A 722 -23.36 -6.49 -4.30
C GLN A 722 -22.74 -7.57 -5.17
N PHE A 723 -22.70 -7.34 -6.48
CA PHE A 723 -22.25 -8.34 -7.46
C PHE A 723 -20.99 -7.96 -8.23
N SER A 724 -20.68 -6.67 -8.38
CA SER A 724 -19.48 -6.21 -9.09
C SER A 724 -18.95 -4.89 -8.53
N GLU A 725 -17.75 -4.50 -8.97
CA GLU A 725 -17.23 -3.14 -8.89
C GLU A 725 -16.64 -2.75 -10.25
N VAL A 726 -16.90 -1.54 -10.71
CA VAL A 726 -16.43 -1.03 -12.00
C VAL A 726 -15.79 0.34 -11.86
N SER A 727 -14.70 0.57 -12.59
CA SER A 727 -14.08 1.88 -12.76
C SER A 727 -14.58 2.52 -14.04
N VAL A 728 -15.10 3.74 -13.96
CA VAL A 728 -15.55 4.49 -15.16
C VAL A 728 -14.34 5.08 -15.86
N SER A 729 -13.66 4.26 -16.67
CA SER A 729 -12.51 4.66 -17.49
C SER A 729 -12.63 4.31 -18.98
N THR A 730 -13.27 3.18 -19.36
CA THR A 730 -13.42 2.77 -20.78
C THR A 730 -14.60 1.81 -21.03
N THR A 731 -15.43 2.15 -22.03
CA THR A 731 -16.34 1.29 -22.85
C THR A 731 -17.46 0.47 -22.18
N ASP A 732 -18.42 0.03 -23.02
CA ASP A 732 -19.62 -0.75 -22.65
C ASP A 732 -19.28 -2.05 -21.90
N ILE A 733 -20.03 -2.40 -20.84
CA ILE A 733 -19.76 -3.58 -19.99
C ILE A 733 -20.97 -4.52 -19.98
N VAL A 734 -20.85 -5.73 -20.53
CA VAL A 734 -21.96 -6.72 -20.58
C VAL A 734 -21.87 -7.69 -19.39
N TYR A 735 -23.01 -7.95 -18.73
CA TYR A 735 -23.11 -8.84 -17.58
C TYR A 735 -23.96 -10.08 -17.90
N LYS A 736 -23.32 -11.25 -17.98
CA LYS A 736 -24.02 -12.52 -18.24
C LYS A 736 -24.24 -13.25 -16.92
N LEU A 737 -25.45 -13.17 -16.37
CA LEU A 737 -25.82 -13.93 -15.16
C LEU A 737 -26.46 -15.27 -15.56
N TYR A 738 -26.02 -16.36 -14.94
CA TYR A 738 -26.59 -17.67 -15.18
C TYR A 738 -26.44 -18.58 -13.96
N VAL A 739 -27.28 -19.60 -13.85
CA VAL A 739 -27.06 -20.69 -12.90
C VAL A 739 -26.41 -21.86 -13.63
N GLU A 740 -25.40 -22.46 -13.01
CA GLU A 740 -24.69 -23.61 -13.55
C GLU A 740 -25.55 -24.88 -13.38
N GLU A 741 -26.55 -25.03 -14.26
CA GLU A 741 -27.60 -26.06 -14.24
C GLU A 741 -27.08 -27.48 -13.96
N LYS A 742 -25.92 -27.84 -14.52
CA LYS A 742 -25.34 -29.19 -14.44
C LYS A 742 -24.98 -29.65 -13.01
N ARG A 743 -24.79 -28.73 -12.06
CA ARG A 743 -24.42 -29.05 -10.66
C ARG A 743 -25.58 -28.98 -9.67
N PHE A 744 -26.69 -28.34 -10.03
CA PHE A 744 -27.74 -27.96 -9.07
C PHE A 744 -29.15 -28.19 -9.60
N ARG A 745 -29.48 -29.45 -9.92
CA ARG A 745 -30.72 -29.89 -10.60
C ARG A 745 -32.06 -29.56 -9.89
N SER A 746 -32.06 -28.97 -8.69
CA SER A 746 -33.26 -28.67 -7.89
C SER A 746 -33.60 -27.17 -7.78
N MET A 747 -32.82 -26.28 -8.40
CA MET A 747 -32.94 -24.82 -8.21
C MET A 747 -33.69 -24.16 -9.39
N ASN A 748 -34.62 -23.26 -9.11
CA ASN A 748 -35.29 -22.48 -10.16
C ASN A 748 -35.55 -21.02 -9.71
N PHE A 749 -35.52 -20.10 -10.68
CA PHE A 749 -35.81 -18.67 -10.49
C PHE A 749 -37.29 -18.32 -10.70
N PHE A 750 -38.19 -19.30 -10.76
CA PHE A 750 -39.56 -19.05 -11.21
C PHE A 750 -40.27 -18.09 -10.25
N GLY A 751 -40.69 -16.94 -10.78
CA GLY A 751 -41.36 -15.92 -10.00
C GLY A 751 -40.47 -15.01 -9.13
N ILE A 752 -39.14 -15.09 -9.23
CA ILE A 752 -38.26 -14.03 -8.67
C ILE A 752 -38.64 -12.69 -9.30
N VAL A 753 -38.63 -11.62 -8.51
CA VAL A 753 -38.94 -10.26 -8.96
C VAL A 753 -37.69 -9.41 -8.86
N ILE A 754 -37.30 -8.75 -9.95
CA ILE A 754 -36.14 -7.83 -9.98
C ILE A 754 -36.66 -6.40 -10.17
N GLU A 755 -36.17 -5.48 -9.33
CA GLU A 755 -36.45 -4.04 -9.46
C GLU A 755 -35.45 -3.37 -10.41
N GLY A 756 -34.16 -3.68 -10.27
CA GLY A 756 -33.11 -3.11 -11.10
C GLY A 756 -31.70 -3.31 -10.55
N ILE A 757 -30.73 -2.61 -11.14
CA ILE A 757 -29.34 -2.55 -10.67
C ILE A 757 -29.02 -1.14 -10.16
N GLU A 758 -28.51 -1.04 -8.93
CA GLU A 758 -28.10 0.20 -8.27
C GLU A 758 -26.56 0.36 -8.30
N PHE A 759 -26.08 1.46 -8.88
CA PHE A 759 -24.69 1.88 -8.93
C PHE A 759 -24.40 2.88 -7.81
N ARG A 760 -23.54 2.46 -6.87
CA ARG A 760 -23.17 3.26 -5.69
C ARG A 760 -21.68 3.61 -5.74
N PRO A 761 -21.30 4.90 -5.73
CA PRO A 761 -19.89 5.29 -5.69
C PRO A 761 -19.25 4.79 -4.38
N LEU A 762 -18.01 4.31 -4.50
CA LEU A 762 -17.19 3.82 -3.38
C LEU A 762 -16.40 4.95 -2.71
#